data_AF-A0A7I8WGA7-F1
#
_entry.id   AF-A0A7I8WGA7-F1
#
_cell.length_a   1.000
_cell.length_b   1.000
_cell.length_c   1.000
_cell.angle_alpha   90.00
_cell.angle_beta   90.00
_cell.angle_gamma   90.00
#
_symmetry.space_group_name_H-M   'P 1'
#
loop_
_entity.id
_entity.type
_entity.pdbx_description
1 polymer ?
#
loop_
_entity_poly.entity_id
_entity_poly.type
_entity_poly.pdbx_seq_one_letter_code
_entity_poly.pdbx_strand_id
1 'polypeptide(L)'
;MDLLQLFCDEKQDIFQTDFQNQTGLPLLGECILHGSLIYFPCLFLLIFLPLVLFDIYKNNERRKLRLDTPINYRLSLSLILDLILWVIVLNAFHENFIQPLPLQTSKWTAILPFTALATTFTISMILSYMVKKKGLLTSGVLFIFYFLLILSALPELLFVINEILERRKLTVHGILFLPYFIVAFLILVLSCFADRPAQRYDKKKACPEEYSSFLNQISFHWFTQMTWQGYKESLKMEKMWDLNSKDTSAKLLPDYELYRRQEEIAHARKNYTKYAQNGNQQLLENHEKPQEPQVSKDKKEKDPYPSVLIPLAKCLKYPLISAALLKFTFDSAQFIFPHLLKKLIRFIQVGTDPKWYGVSIAVTMFLIGVVQSFILHQYFHIMFRTGMNIRSILSSAVYKKAISLSSKARKSRTVGSLVNIMAADVQRFQDTTTYVMMLWSAPYQMFLAMYFLYQLLGWCVICGVLIMVSLIPINNSISKAMKKYQTQQMECKDKRLRMLNEVITGIKLVKLYGWEEEVKDKILEERNKEIRILKSLAYWNAATSLTWACAPFLVAVTTFGVYVFVDPENNILTPETTFVALSLFNILRFPMAVCTVLCTQVAQLRVSNERLKEFLAAEEVGKDKVVHKSNDKDTNSVILTHASFAWDPEDTWGSALSDLNITIEKGKLVAVIGRVGSGKTSLVQALLGEMYKVNGICELHGSVAYVPQQSWILNMTVRDNILFGSGYDEARYQRILKACALEEDLKTLEHGDMTEIGEKGINLSGGQKQRISLARALYADADIYLLDDVLSAVDAHVQRHIFDNVIVDLLKDKTRFLVTNSLNNLKHCDQIVVMKGGQVSEFGTYEGLIQERGEFGEIVEEFLMEEAKSRGRSISFGENCKSWGNFGTSGPSSGHQGEDQAAKAKV
;
A
#
# COMPACT_ATOMS: atom_id res chain seq x y z
N MET A 1 32.91 18.65 -27.28
CA MET A 1 33.53 19.66 -28.15
C MET A 1 33.05 19.51 -29.59
N ASP A 2 32.81 18.29 -30.05
CA ASP A 2 32.47 18.01 -31.45
C ASP A 2 31.07 18.53 -31.90
N LEU A 3 30.12 18.70 -30.97
CA LEU A 3 28.81 19.31 -31.25
C LEU A 3 28.85 20.84 -31.42
N LEU A 4 29.88 21.51 -30.88
CA LEU A 4 30.09 22.95 -30.99
C LEU A 4 30.77 23.33 -32.32
N GLN A 5 31.56 22.43 -32.90
CA GLN A 5 32.16 22.57 -34.23
C GLN A 5 31.12 22.54 -35.37
N LEU A 6 29.88 22.11 -35.08
CA LEU A 6 28.79 22.10 -36.06
C LEU A 6 28.18 23.49 -36.28
N PHE A 7 28.49 24.46 -35.40
CA PHE A 7 27.90 25.81 -35.40
C PHE A 7 28.94 26.95 -35.45
N CYS A 8 30.20 26.70 -35.07
CA CYS A 8 31.30 27.66 -35.17
C CYS A 8 32.48 26.99 -35.91
N ASP A 9 32.96 27.63 -36.98
CA ASP A 9 33.90 27.02 -37.95
C ASP A 9 35.35 26.91 -37.41
N GLU A 10 35.79 27.73 -36.43
CA GLU A 10 37.14 27.63 -35.83
C GLU A 10 37.20 27.61 -34.29
N LYS A 11 38.28 27.02 -33.73
CA LYS A 11 38.61 27.07 -32.29
C LYS A 11 38.82 28.51 -31.76
N GLN A 12 39.09 29.47 -32.65
CA GLN A 12 39.29 30.89 -32.35
C GLN A 12 37.97 31.64 -32.10
N ASP A 13 36.81 31.04 -32.39
CA ASP A 13 35.48 31.67 -32.23
C ASP A 13 34.79 31.38 -30.89
N ILE A 14 35.42 30.60 -30.01
CA ILE A 14 34.84 30.13 -28.74
C ILE A 14 35.06 31.14 -27.60
N PHE A 15 36.23 31.80 -27.60
CA PHE A 15 36.62 32.83 -26.62
C PHE A 15 37.32 33.96 -27.38
N GLN A 16 37.19 35.22 -26.93
CA GLN A 16 37.92 36.34 -27.55
C GLN A 16 39.45 36.08 -27.56
N THR A 17 40.13 36.54 -28.61
CA THR A 17 41.60 36.54 -28.71
C THR A 17 42.20 37.18 -27.45
N ASP A 18 43.23 36.55 -26.86
CA ASP A 18 43.91 36.89 -25.59
C ASP A 18 43.23 36.48 -24.26
N PHE A 19 42.20 35.63 -24.31
CA PHE A 19 41.51 35.22 -23.10
C PHE A 19 42.38 34.48 -22.05
N GLN A 20 43.44 33.78 -22.47
CA GLN A 20 44.35 33.09 -21.55
C GLN A 20 45.18 34.05 -20.67
N ASN A 21 45.33 35.33 -21.07
CA ASN A 21 46.11 36.33 -20.36
C ASN A 21 45.27 37.33 -19.54
N GLN A 22 43.92 37.24 -19.61
CA GLN A 22 43.04 38.18 -18.90
C GLN A 22 42.83 37.77 -17.43
N THR A 23 42.91 38.75 -16.51
CA THR A 23 42.67 38.58 -15.08
C THR A 23 41.18 38.58 -14.71
N GLY A 24 40.31 39.04 -15.62
CA GLY A 24 38.84 39.09 -15.48
C GLY A 24 38.11 37.86 -16.06
N LEU A 25 36.79 37.84 -15.94
CA LEU A 25 35.94 36.80 -16.51
C LEU A 25 35.99 36.86 -18.06
N PRO A 26 36.10 35.74 -18.79
CA PRO A 26 36.00 35.72 -20.25
C PRO A 26 34.74 36.38 -20.73
N LEU A 27 34.87 37.16 -21.80
CA LEU A 27 33.77 37.32 -22.73
C LEU A 27 33.79 36.11 -23.68
N LEU A 28 32.67 35.40 -23.75
CA LEU A 28 32.46 34.33 -24.72
C LEU A 28 32.50 34.91 -26.14
N GLY A 29 33.02 34.14 -27.10
CA GLY A 29 33.04 34.57 -28.50
C GLY A 29 31.63 34.80 -29.06
N GLU A 30 31.52 35.74 -30.00
CA GLU A 30 30.23 36.17 -30.58
C GLU A 30 29.44 35.01 -31.20
N CYS A 31 30.11 33.99 -31.76
CA CYS A 31 29.48 32.79 -32.32
C CYS A 31 28.76 31.92 -31.26
N ILE A 32 29.35 31.79 -30.07
CA ILE A 32 28.75 31.02 -28.98
C ILE A 32 27.59 31.78 -28.34
N LEU A 33 27.78 33.09 -28.17
CA LEU A 33 26.83 34.02 -27.57
C LEU A 33 25.54 34.12 -28.40
N HIS A 34 25.68 34.37 -29.71
CA HIS A 34 24.56 34.56 -30.63
C HIS A 34 24.11 33.28 -31.34
N GLY A 35 24.72 32.12 -31.05
CA GLY A 35 24.41 30.84 -31.68
C GLY A 35 24.05 29.75 -30.66
N SER A 36 25.08 29.06 -30.16
CA SER A 36 24.91 27.82 -29.40
C SER A 36 24.13 27.95 -28.08
N LEU A 37 24.30 29.06 -27.35
CA LEU A 37 23.61 29.26 -26.07
C LEU A 37 22.10 29.49 -26.25
N ILE A 38 21.70 30.12 -27.35
CA ILE A 38 20.30 30.41 -27.67
C ILE A 38 19.52 29.13 -27.98
N TYR A 39 20.17 28.13 -28.62
CA TYR A 39 19.52 26.86 -28.94
C TYR A 39 19.21 26.00 -27.71
N PHE A 40 19.91 26.16 -26.60
CA PHE A 40 19.75 25.32 -25.42
C PHE A 40 18.32 25.35 -24.82
N PRO A 41 17.73 26.52 -24.46
CA PRO A 41 16.34 26.59 -24.02
C PRO A 41 15.35 26.18 -25.12
N CYS A 42 15.67 26.46 -26.39
CA CYS A 42 14.82 26.10 -27.54
C CYS A 42 14.66 24.58 -27.67
N LEU A 43 15.78 23.85 -27.65
CA LEU A 43 15.81 22.40 -27.73
C LEU A 43 15.11 21.76 -26.54
N PHE A 44 15.29 22.31 -25.33
CA PHE A 44 14.60 21.83 -24.14
C PHE A 44 13.08 21.89 -24.31
N LEU A 45 12.54 23.03 -24.74
CA LEU A 45 11.09 23.17 -24.91
C LEU A 45 10.55 22.21 -25.98
N LEU A 46 11.26 22.04 -27.11
CA LEU A 46 10.85 21.14 -28.18
C LEU A 46 10.84 19.66 -27.74
N ILE A 47 11.86 19.23 -26.99
CA ILE A 47 11.96 17.85 -26.48
C ILE A 47 10.82 17.55 -25.49
N PHE A 48 10.51 18.50 -24.60
CA PHE A 48 9.51 18.31 -23.54
C PHE A 48 8.09 18.82 -23.89
N LEU A 49 7.90 19.36 -25.10
CA LEU A 49 6.61 19.80 -25.63
C LEU A 49 5.52 18.71 -25.55
N PRO A 50 5.79 17.44 -25.91
CA PRO A 50 4.76 16.39 -25.84
C PRO A 50 4.24 16.15 -24.41
N LEU A 51 5.07 16.34 -23.39
CA LEU A 51 4.65 16.16 -21.99
C LEU A 51 3.64 17.24 -21.57
N VAL A 52 3.91 18.50 -21.92
CA VAL A 52 2.99 19.60 -21.62
C VAL A 52 1.65 19.41 -22.34
N LEU A 53 1.69 18.99 -23.61
CA LEU A 53 0.48 18.68 -24.38
C LEU A 53 -0.29 17.49 -23.78
N PHE A 54 0.41 16.46 -23.30
CA PHE A 54 -0.21 15.32 -22.64
C PHE A 54 -0.88 15.72 -21.31
N ASP A 55 -0.24 16.55 -20.49
CA ASP A 55 -0.83 17.05 -19.24
C ASP A 55 -2.09 17.90 -19.50
N ILE A 56 -2.07 18.71 -20.55
CA ILE A 56 -3.22 19.51 -21.03
C ILE A 56 -4.36 18.61 -21.55
N TYR A 57 -4.02 17.52 -22.23
CA TYR A 57 -4.99 16.56 -22.76
C TYR A 57 -5.67 15.77 -21.64
N LYS A 58 -4.87 15.24 -20.70
CA LYS A 58 -5.34 14.39 -19.59
C LYS A 58 -6.20 15.16 -18.60
N ASN A 59 -5.86 16.41 -18.30
CA ASN A 59 -6.66 17.26 -17.45
C ASN A 59 -7.82 17.87 -18.24
N ASN A 60 -8.98 17.22 -18.16
CA ASN A 60 -10.21 17.71 -18.78
C ASN A 60 -11.12 18.48 -17.80
N GLU A 61 -10.72 18.61 -16.54
CA GLU A 61 -11.43 19.45 -15.57
C GLU A 61 -11.23 20.93 -15.92
N ARG A 62 -12.26 21.59 -16.44
CA ARG A 62 -12.24 23.02 -16.80
C ARG A 62 -12.28 23.90 -15.56
N ARG A 63 -11.18 23.94 -14.79
CA ARG A 63 -11.04 24.87 -13.66
C ARG A 63 -10.64 26.24 -14.20
N LYS A 64 -11.55 27.20 -14.29
CA LYS A 64 -11.18 28.57 -14.71
C LYS A 64 -10.21 29.17 -13.67
N LEU A 65 -9.15 29.86 -14.11
CA LEU A 65 -8.23 30.63 -13.23
C LEU A 65 -8.79 32.03 -12.96
N ARG A 66 -8.48 32.63 -11.81
CA ARG A 66 -8.91 34.01 -11.49
C ARG A 66 -8.24 35.03 -12.40
N LEU A 67 -8.85 36.21 -12.53
CA LEU A 67 -8.28 37.33 -13.27
C LEU A 67 -7.03 37.91 -12.58
N ASP A 68 -6.94 37.86 -11.24
CA ASP A 68 -5.80 38.39 -10.47
C ASP A 68 -4.63 37.38 -10.32
N THR A 69 -4.46 36.47 -11.27
CA THR A 69 -3.43 35.42 -11.21
C THR A 69 -2.14 35.80 -11.93
N PRO A 70 -0.96 35.34 -11.45
CA PRO A 70 0.32 35.56 -12.11
C PRO A 70 0.34 35.20 -13.60
N ILE A 71 -0.41 34.18 -14.04
CA ILE A 71 -0.51 33.80 -15.46
C ILE A 71 -0.98 34.92 -16.40
N ASN A 72 -1.84 35.84 -15.94
CA ASN A 72 -2.32 36.92 -16.80
C ASN A 72 -1.22 37.97 -17.03
N TYR A 73 -0.49 38.31 -15.96
CA TYR A 73 0.68 39.17 -16.07
C TYR A 73 1.78 38.53 -16.91
N ARG A 74 2.01 37.21 -16.76
CA ARG A 74 2.95 36.46 -17.60
C ARG A 74 2.54 36.50 -19.07
N LEU A 75 1.28 36.25 -19.42
CA LEU A 75 0.82 36.31 -20.81
C LEU A 75 0.96 37.70 -21.42
N SER A 76 0.66 38.77 -20.67
CA SER A 76 0.86 40.14 -21.14
C SER A 76 2.34 40.47 -21.37
N LEU A 77 3.22 40.07 -20.44
CA LEU A 77 4.66 40.25 -20.59
C LEU A 77 5.24 39.38 -21.72
N SER A 78 4.73 38.16 -21.91
CA SER A 78 5.10 37.30 -23.03
C SER A 78 4.74 37.94 -24.37
N LEU A 79 3.57 38.58 -24.51
CA LEU A 79 3.23 39.32 -25.74
C LEU A 79 4.23 40.44 -26.06
N ILE A 80 4.63 41.20 -25.04
CA ILE A 80 5.61 42.28 -25.20
C ILE A 80 6.98 41.70 -25.59
N LEU A 81 7.42 40.63 -24.94
CA LEU A 81 8.71 40.00 -25.21
C LEU A 81 8.77 39.37 -26.61
N ASP A 82 7.68 38.73 -27.02
CA ASP A 82 7.55 38.12 -28.34
C ASP A 82 7.65 39.16 -29.46
N LEU A 83 7.03 40.33 -29.29
CA LEU A 83 7.18 41.48 -30.19
C LEU A 83 8.64 41.95 -30.29
N ILE A 84 9.35 42.07 -29.16
CA ILE A 84 10.77 42.46 -29.13
C ILE A 84 11.63 41.43 -29.90
N LEU A 85 11.40 40.13 -29.69
CA LEU A 85 12.14 39.06 -30.37
C LEU A 85 11.91 39.07 -31.88
N TRP A 86 10.68 39.29 -32.35
CA TRP A 86 10.40 39.39 -33.78
C TRP A 86 11.00 40.65 -34.42
N VAL A 87 11.08 41.77 -33.69
CA VAL A 87 11.80 42.97 -34.15
C VAL A 87 13.31 42.68 -34.29
N ILE A 88 13.91 41.94 -33.36
CA ILE A 88 15.32 41.50 -33.45
C ILE A 88 15.54 40.63 -34.70
N VAL A 89 14.64 39.68 -34.97
CA VAL A 89 14.68 38.83 -36.19
C VAL A 89 14.57 39.67 -37.46
N LEU A 90 13.67 40.65 -37.52
CA LEU A 90 13.50 41.54 -38.67
C LEU A 90 14.76 42.40 -38.90
N ASN A 91 15.39 42.89 -37.84
CA ASN A 91 16.64 43.64 -37.95
C ASN A 91 17.79 42.75 -38.45
N ALA A 92 17.92 41.53 -37.89
CA ALA A 92 18.91 40.55 -38.35
C ALA A 92 18.72 40.18 -39.82
N PHE A 93 17.47 40.10 -40.30
CA PHE A 93 17.16 39.91 -41.71
C PHE A 93 17.54 41.13 -42.55
N HIS A 94 17.22 42.35 -42.09
CA HIS A 94 17.53 43.59 -42.78
C HIS A 94 19.04 43.78 -42.99
N GLU A 95 19.84 43.62 -41.94
CA GLU A 95 21.30 43.80 -41.98
C GLU A 95 21.99 42.78 -42.91
N ASN A 96 21.51 41.54 -42.98
CA ASN A 96 22.15 40.46 -43.76
C ASN A 96 21.66 40.35 -45.23
N PHE A 97 20.45 40.82 -45.53
CA PHE A 97 19.87 40.74 -46.89
C PHE A 97 19.91 42.07 -47.67
N ILE A 98 19.89 43.23 -47.00
CA ILE A 98 19.76 44.54 -47.65
C ILE A 98 21.09 45.31 -47.71
N GLN A 99 22.03 45.10 -46.76
CA GLN A 99 23.39 45.67 -46.81
C GLN A 99 24.43 44.55 -46.97
N PRO A 100 25.10 44.39 -48.13
CA PRO A 100 26.13 43.37 -48.27
C PRO A 100 27.42 43.81 -47.57
N LEU A 101 27.69 43.29 -46.37
CA LEU A 101 29.02 43.34 -45.77
C LEU A 101 29.91 42.22 -46.36
N PRO A 102 31.21 42.47 -46.59
CA PRO A 102 32.14 41.50 -47.12
C PRO A 102 32.78 40.73 -45.95
N LEU A 103 32.08 39.76 -45.37
CA LEU A 103 32.72 38.85 -44.40
C LEU A 103 32.15 37.44 -44.49
N GLN A 104 33.05 36.50 -44.24
CA GLN A 104 33.10 35.13 -44.73
C GLN A 104 32.38 34.15 -43.79
N THR A 105 31.23 34.53 -43.25
CA THR A 105 30.36 33.67 -42.43
C THR A 105 29.04 33.45 -43.17
N SER A 106 28.51 32.22 -43.16
CA SER A 106 27.30 31.92 -43.92
C SER A 106 26.14 32.80 -43.41
N LYS A 107 25.43 33.50 -44.30
CA LYS A 107 24.31 34.41 -43.93
C LYS A 107 23.24 33.76 -43.02
N TRP A 108 23.15 32.44 -43.02
CA TRP A 108 22.21 31.66 -42.23
C TRP A 108 22.62 31.46 -40.78
N THR A 109 23.91 31.47 -40.45
CA THR A 109 24.38 31.25 -39.06
C THR A 109 24.05 32.43 -38.14
N ALA A 110 23.89 33.64 -38.69
CA ALA A 110 23.50 34.83 -37.93
C ALA A 110 21.97 34.97 -37.71
N ILE A 111 21.13 34.41 -38.59
CA ILE A 111 19.67 34.60 -38.54
C ILE A 111 18.96 33.45 -37.81
N LEU A 112 19.41 32.21 -38.04
CA LEU A 112 18.74 31.00 -37.56
C LEU A 112 18.55 30.95 -36.02
N PRO A 113 19.53 31.33 -35.17
CA PRO A 113 19.37 31.28 -33.71
C PRO A 113 18.27 32.22 -33.20
N PHE A 114 18.20 33.46 -33.69
CA PHE A 114 17.18 34.42 -33.30
C PHE A 114 15.78 33.99 -33.76
N THR A 115 15.66 33.40 -34.96
CA THR A 115 14.38 32.85 -35.43
C THR A 115 13.93 31.64 -34.59
N ALA A 116 14.84 30.76 -34.19
CA ALA A 116 14.54 29.63 -33.31
C ALA A 116 14.08 30.11 -31.92
N LEU A 117 14.70 31.17 -31.39
CA LEU A 117 14.30 31.77 -30.12
C LEU A 117 12.89 32.38 -30.19
N ALA A 118 12.62 33.20 -31.20
CA ALA A 118 11.30 33.82 -31.38
C ALA A 118 10.20 32.75 -31.58
N THR A 119 10.44 31.74 -32.41
CA THR A 119 9.47 30.66 -32.66
C THR A 119 9.23 29.78 -31.43
N THR A 120 10.26 29.43 -30.66
CA THR A 120 10.04 28.66 -29.43
C THR A 120 9.35 29.49 -28.34
N PHE A 121 9.60 30.80 -28.29
CA PHE A 121 8.92 31.69 -27.37
C PHE A 121 7.42 31.86 -27.72
N THR A 122 7.05 32.04 -28.99
CA THR A 122 5.65 32.03 -29.44
C THR A 122 4.94 30.72 -29.03
N ILE A 123 5.58 29.56 -29.21
CA ILE A 123 5.06 28.26 -28.74
C ILE A 123 4.84 28.28 -27.23
N SER A 124 5.79 28.79 -26.44
CA SER A 124 5.68 28.88 -24.98
C SER A 124 4.49 29.75 -24.53
N MET A 125 4.19 30.84 -25.26
CA MET A 125 3.04 31.71 -25.01
C MET A 125 1.72 30.98 -25.32
N ILE A 126 1.64 30.29 -26.46
CA ILE A 126 0.47 29.48 -26.84
C ILE A 126 0.20 28.40 -25.78
N LEU A 127 1.24 27.70 -25.33
CA LEU A 127 1.13 26.71 -24.26
C LEU A 127 0.63 27.33 -22.96
N SER A 128 1.16 28.49 -22.55
CA SER A 128 0.73 29.22 -21.36
C SER A 128 -0.75 29.62 -21.45
N TYR A 129 -1.23 29.99 -22.64
CA TYR A 129 -2.65 30.25 -22.88
C TYR A 129 -3.51 28.98 -22.79
N MET A 130 -3.05 27.85 -23.33
CA MET A 130 -3.75 26.57 -23.22
C MET A 130 -3.82 26.07 -21.77
N VAL A 131 -2.72 26.19 -21.01
CA VAL A 131 -2.63 25.90 -19.58
C VAL A 131 -3.67 26.71 -18.81
N LYS A 132 -3.77 28.02 -19.09
CA LYS A 132 -4.81 28.89 -18.52
C LYS A 132 -6.22 28.42 -18.83
N LYS A 133 -6.50 28.05 -20.09
CA LYS A 133 -7.84 27.60 -20.53
C LYS A 133 -8.25 26.27 -19.89
N LYS A 134 -7.29 25.38 -19.62
CA LYS A 134 -7.50 24.06 -19.00
C LYS A 134 -7.40 24.08 -17.47
N GLY A 135 -6.96 25.17 -16.85
CA GLY A 135 -6.93 25.27 -15.39
C GLY A 135 -5.78 24.54 -14.71
N LEU A 136 -4.69 24.31 -15.44
CA LEU A 136 -3.44 23.77 -14.88
C LEU A 136 -2.77 24.87 -14.04
N LEU A 137 -2.54 24.60 -12.76
CA LEU A 137 -2.06 25.61 -11.78
C LEU A 137 -0.57 25.95 -11.95
N THR A 138 0.25 24.97 -12.32
CA THR A 138 1.69 25.14 -12.49
C THR A 138 2.19 24.17 -13.56
N SER A 139 3.20 24.59 -14.34
CA SER A 139 3.90 23.72 -15.29
C SER A 139 5.40 23.81 -15.05
N GLY A 140 6.00 22.67 -14.70
CA GLY A 140 7.44 22.58 -14.49
C GLY A 140 8.26 22.80 -15.76
N VAL A 141 7.78 22.31 -16.90
CA VAL A 141 8.47 22.47 -18.19
C VAL A 141 8.56 23.94 -18.58
N LEU A 142 7.46 24.70 -18.44
CA LEU A 142 7.47 26.14 -18.73
C LEU A 142 8.38 26.91 -17.75
N PHE A 143 8.38 26.55 -16.46
CA PHE A 143 9.29 27.15 -15.48
C PHE A 143 10.76 26.91 -15.84
N ILE A 144 11.12 25.66 -16.16
CA ILE A 144 12.50 25.30 -16.53
C ILE A 144 12.90 25.99 -17.83
N PHE A 145 12.00 26.11 -18.82
CA PHE A 145 12.25 26.86 -20.04
C PHE A 145 12.62 28.32 -19.75
N TYR A 146 11.81 29.05 -18.97
CA TYR A 146 12.12 30.43 -18.60
C TYR A 146 13.39 30.55 -17.74
N PHE A 147 13.66 29.57 -16.89
CA PHE A 147 14.89 29.52 -16.10
C PHE A 147 16.13 29.33 -16.99
N LEU A 148 16.07 28.38 -17.93
CA LEU A 148 17.14 28.13 -18.89
C LEU A 148 17.35 29.33 -19.82
N LEU A 149 16.27 30.00 -20.22
CA LEU A 149 16.32 31.22 -21.04
C LEU A 149 17.13 32.32 -20.35
N ILE A 150 16.88 32.56 -19.05
CA ILE A 150 17.65 33.54 -18.27
C ILE A 150 19.09 33.08 -18.06
N LEU A 151 19.28 31.79 -17.72
CA LEU A 151 20.62 31.24 -17.53
C LEU A 151 21.47 31.38 -18.79
N SER A 152 20.89 31.15 -19.97
CA SER A 152 21.58 31.32 -21.25
C SER A 152 21.79 32.78 -21.64
N ALA A 153 20.95 33.70 -21.15
CA ALA A 153 21.07 35.13 -21.44
C ALA A 153 22.08 35.86 -20.53
N LEU A 154 22.48 35.27 -19.39
CA LEU A 154 23.44 35.90 -18.46
C LEU A 154 24.79 36.27 -19.10
N PRO A 155 25.43 35.40 -19.92
CA PRO A 155 26.68 35.77 -20.57
C PRO A 155 26.52 36.92 -21.56
N GLU A 156 25.40 36.97 -22.27
CA GLU A 156 25.09 38.05 -23.23
C GLU A 156 24.84 39.38 -22.51
N LEU A 157 24.23 39.34 -21.32
CA LEU A 157 24.11 40.52 -20.46
C LEU A 157 25.49 41.06 -20.05
N LEU A 158 26.42 40.19 -19.66
CA LEU A 158 27.77 40.62 -19.28
C LEU A 158 28.52 41.23 -20.47
N PHE A 159 28.32 40.70 -21.68
CA PHE A 159 28.86 41.26 -22.91
C PHE A 159 28.33 42.67 -23.20
N VAL A 160 27.00 42.84 -23.18
CA VAL A 160 26.35 44.14 -23.43
C VAL A 160 26.77 45.18 -22.37
N ILE A 161 26.86 44.79 -21.10
CA ILE A 161 27.34 45.67 -20.03
C ILE A 161 28.79 46.11 -20.29
N ASN A 162 29.66 45.19 -20.72
CA ASN A 162 31.05 45.54 -20.98
C ASN A 162 31.18 46.48 -22.20
N GLU A 163 30.40 46.28 -23.27
CA GLU A 163 30.38 47.22 -24.41
C GLU A 163 29.92 48.63 -24.00
N ILE A 164 28.92 48.73 -23.10
CA ILE A 164 28.46 50.00 -22.56
C ILE A 164 29.56 50.68 -21.73
N LEU A 165 30.26 49.93 -20.88
CA LEU A 165 31.36 50.43 -20.05
C LEU A 165 32.55 50.89 -20.90
N GLU A 166 32.85 50.18 -22.00
CA GLU A 166 33.90 50.52 -22.96
C GLU A 166 33.49 51.62 -23.97
N ARG A 167 32.28 52.18 -23.87
CA ARG A 167 31.73 53.20 -24.78
C ARG A 167 31.77 52.81 -26.27
N ARG A 168 31.60 51.52 -26.59
CA ARG A 168 31.47 51.06 -27.98
C ARG A 168 30.08 51.39 -28.53
N LYS A 169 29.93 51.48 -29.86
CA LYS A 169 28.61 51.63 -30.49
C LYS A 169 27.84 50.32 -30.34
N LEU A 170 26.77 50.33 -29.55
CA LEU A 170 25.88 49.17 -29.45
C LEU A 170 25.12 48.96 -30.76
N THR A 171 25.01 47.70 -31.16
CA THR A 171 24.10 47.27 -32.23
C THR A 171 22.64 47.43 -31.79
N VAL A 172 21.71 47.47 -32.75
CA VAL A 172 20.26 47.50 -32.46
C VAL A 172 19.84 46.32 -31.58
N HIS A 173 20.45 45.15 -31.79
CA HIS A 173 20.29 43.96 -30.94
C HIS A 173 20.70 44.22 -29.48
N GLY A 174 21.89 44.80 -29.24
CA GLY A 174 22.36 45.13 -27.88
C GLY A 174 21.45 46.11 -27.12
N ILE A 175 20.83 47.07 -27.84
CA ILE A 175 19.86 48.02 -27.26
C ILE A 175 18.56 47.31 -26.86
N LEU A 176 18.06 46.40 -27.71
CA LEU A 176 16.83 45.62 -27.46
C LEU A 176 17.03 44.46 -26.48
N PHE A 177 18.27 44.04 -26.24
CA PHE A 177 18.59 42.94 -25.32
C PHE A 177 18.32 43.28 -23.85
N LEU A 178 18.62 44.50 -23.39
CA LEU A 178 18.36 44.93 -22.01
C LEU A 178 16.85 44.85 -21.62
N PRO A 179 15.91 45.43 -22.39
CA PRO A 179 14.49 45.27 -22.09
C PRO A 179 14.03 43.81 -22.25
N TYR A 180 14.59 43.06 -23.20
CA TYR A 180 14.33 41.61 -23.32
C TYR A 180 14.70 40.88 -22.02
N PHE A 181 15.90 41.07 -21.49
CA PHE A 181 16.38 40.40 -20.29
C PHE A 181 15.53 40.76 -19.06
N ILE A 182 15.17 42.03 -18.90
CA ILE A 182 14.34 42.50 -17.78
C ILE A 182 12.95 41.85 -17.82
N VAL A 183 12.30 41.86 -18.99
CA VAL A 183 10.96 41.27 -19.15
C VAL A 183 11.00 39.75 -18.97
N ALA A 184 11.99 39.07 -19.55
CA ALA A 184 12.20 37.64 -19.35
C ALA A 184 12.41 37.30 -17.85
N PHE A 185 13.17 38.12 -17.12
CA PHE A 185 13.44 37.93 -15.70
C PHE A 185 12.15 38.11 -14.87
N LEU A 186 11.33 39.12 -15.19
CA LEU A 186 10.02 39.31 -14.56
C LEU A 186 9.08 38.12 -14.81
N ILE A 187 9.09 37.53 -16.01
CA ILE A 187 8.31 36.31 -16.32
C ILE A 187 8.78 35.13 -15.44
N LEU A 188 10.09 34.97 -15.25
CA LEU A 188 10.66 33.94 -14.38
C LEU A 188 10.24 34.15 -12.91
N VAL A 189 10.36 35.38 -12.39
CA VAL A 189 9.93 35.73 -11.02
C VAL A 189 8.45 35.47 -10.81
N LEU A 190 7.59 35.87 -11.75
CA LEU A 190 6.15 35.59 -11.69
C LEU A 190 5.86 34.09 -11.73
N SER A 191 6.69 33.29 -12.39
CA SER A 191 6.56 31.82 -12.45
C SER A 191 6.96 31.12 -11.14
N CYS A 192 7.64 31.81 -10.21
CA CYS A 192 7.90 31.30 -8.86
C CYS A 192 6.65 31.29 -7.97
N PHE A 193 5.59 32.00 -8.34
CA PHE A 193 4.33 32.06 -7.60
C PHE A 193 3.26 31.17 -8.24
N ALA A 194 2.43 30.53 -7.42
CA ALA A 194 1.39 29.63 -7.90
C ALA A 194 0.18 30.40 -8.45
N ASP A 195 -0.42 29.90 -9.53
CA ASP A 195 -1.69 30.42 -10.04
C ASP A 195 -2.87 30.02 -9.12
N ARG A 196 -3.94 30.82 -9.11
CA ARG A 196 -5.09 30.63 -8.22
C ARG A 196 -6.36 30.24 -8.99
N PRO A 197 -7.05 29.15 -8.62
CA PRO A 197 -8.29 28.76 -9.26
C PRO A 197 -9.44 29.72 -8.93
N ALA A 198 -10.37 29.91 -9.88
CA ALA A 198 -11.54 30.78 -9.73
C ALA A 198 -12.60 30.18 -8.80
N GLN A 199 -12.91 28.89 -8.98
CA GLN A 199 -13.76 28.14 -8.06
C GLN A 199 -12.91 27.60 -6.91
N ARG A 200 -13.16 28.12 -5.72
CA ARG A 200 -12.49 27.76 -4.48
C ARG A 200 -13.08 26.45 -3.97
N TYR A 201 -12.46 25.31 -4.28
CA TYR A 201 -12.72 24.08 -3.51
C TYR A 201 -11.91 24.18 -2.21
N ASP A 202 -12.33 25.07 -1.31
CA ASP A 202 -11.74 25.24 0.03
C ASP A 202 -12.19 24.08 0.92
N LYS A 203 -11.65 22.88 0.69
CA LYS A 203 -11.49 21.97 1.83
C LYS A 203 -10.45 22.63 2.72
N LYS A 204 -10.84 23.15 3.88
CA LYS A 204 -9.91 23.79 4.86
C LYS A 204 -8.70 22.90 5.19
N LYS A 205 -8.80 21.59 4.98
CA LYS A 205 -7.74 20.59 5.18
C LYS A 205 -7.05 20.12 3.88
N ALA A 206 -7.27 20.74 2.72
CA ALA A 206 -6.63 20.29 1.49
C ALA A 206 -5.09 20.42 1.59
N CYS A 207 -4.38 19.40 1.10
CA CYS A 207 -2.93 19.45 1.00
C CYS A 207 -2.48 20.58 0.06
N PRO A 208 -1.54 21.45 0.46
CA PRO A 208 -1.09 22.58 -0.35
C PRO A 208 -0.15 22.16 -1.51
N GLU A 209 0.27 20.89 -1.57
CA GLU A 209 1.16 20.37 -2.62
C GLU A 209 0.65 20.72 -4.03
N GLU A 210 -0.61 20.41 -4.36
CA GLU A 210 -1.20 20.66 -5.68
C GLU A 210 -1.42 22.15 -6.00
N TYR A 211 -1.48 23.00 -4.97
CA TYR A 211 -1.71 24.44 -5.11
C TYR A 211 -0.43 25.29 -4.99
N SER A 212 0.71 24.64 -4.77
CA SER A 212 2.01 25.30 -4.61
C SER A 212 2.73 25.47 -5.96
N SER A 213 3.65 26.44 -6.04
CA SER A 213 4.44 26.69 -7.25
C SER A 213 5.38 25.51 -7.54
N PHE A 214 5.81 25.37 -8.79
CA PHE A 214 6.73 24.27 -9.15
C PHE A 214 8.02 24.28 -8.32
N LEU A 215 8.61 25.46 -8.09
CA LEU A 215 9.79 25.60 -7.24
C LEU A 215 9.50 25.13 -5.80
N ASN A 216 8.34 25.50 -5.26
CA ASN A 216 7.90 25.10 -3.93
C ASN A 216 7.66 23.58 -3.82
N GLN A 217 7.13 22.95 -4.88
CA GLN A 217 6.99 21.50 -4.97
C GLN A 217 8.36 20.80 -4.99
N ILE A 218 9.33 21.34 -5.76
CA ILE A 218 10.68 20.78 -5.84
C ILE A 218 11.44 20.90 -4.52
N SER A 219 11.29 22.03 -3.82
CA SER A 219 11.98 22.31 -2.56
C SER A 219 11.23 21.82 -1.33
N PHE A 220 10.03 21.24 -1.48
CA PHE A 220 9.13 20.84 -0.40
C PHE A 220 8.77 21.96 0.60
N HIS A 221 8.80 23.23 0.18
CA HIS A 221 8.60 24.35 1.10
C HIS A 221 7.15 24.46 1.59
N TRP A 222 6.19 23.85 0.89
CA TRP A 222 4.78 23.77 1.27
C TRP A 222 4.58 23.00 2.58
N PHE A 223 5.52 22.12 2.95
CA PHE A 223 5.51 21.38 4.20
C PHE A 223 6.00 22.22 5.40
N THR A 224 6.75 23.31 5.17
CA THR A 224 7.35 24.14 6.23
C THR A 224 6.31 24.71 7.20
N GLN A 225 5.10 25.03 6.72
CA GLN A 225 4.04 25.53 7.59
C GLN A 225 3.58 24.47 8.62
N MET A 226 3.48 23.21 8.21
CA MET A 226 3.08 22.11 9.10
C MET A 226 4.19 21.74 10.08
N THR A 227 5.46 21.77 9.66
CA THR A 227 6.58 21.52 10.57
C THR A 227 6.69 22.60 11.64
N TRP A 228 6.50 23.86 11.26
CA TRP A 228 6.46 24.97 12.23
C TRP A 228 5.29 24.86 13.20
N GLN A 229 4.12 24.44 12.71
CA GLN A 229 2.97 24.17 13.57
C GLN A 229 3.27 23.02 14.55
N GLY A 230 3.90 21.95 14.09
CA GLY A 230 4.32 20.82 14.93
C GLY A 230 5.41 21.17 15.96
N TYR A 231 6.24 22.18 15.65
CA TYR A 231 7.20 22.73 16.61
C TYR A 231 6.51 23.52 17.72
N LYS A 232 5.46 24.29 17.39
CA LYS A 232 4.70 25.09 18.37
C LYS A 232 3.77 24.24 19.23
N GLU A 233 3.10 23.27 18.62
CA GLU A 233 2.11 22.42 19.27
C GLU A 233 2.14 21.01 18.70
N SER A 234 1.92 20.00 19.54
CA SER A 234 1.81 18.62 19.09
C SER A 234 0.71 18.47 18.04
N LEU A 235 1.07 17.93 16.87
CA LEU A 235 0.13 17.71 15.77
C LEU A 235 -0.93 16.67 16.15
N LYS A 236 -2.20 17.06 16.04
CA LYS A 236 -3.36 16.16 16.16
C LYS A 236 -3.90 15.81 14.77
N MET A 237 -4.60 14.68 14.64
CA MET A 237 -5.26 14.24 13.41
C MET A 237 -6.13 15.33 12.78
N GLU A 238 -6.79 16.12 13.61
CA GLU A 238 -7.64 17.24 13.16
C GLU A 238 -6.89 18.34 12.41
N LYS A 239 -5.61 18.54 12.71
CA LYS A 239 -4.75 19.60 12.13
C LYS A 239 -3.95 19.10 10.90
N MET A 240 -4.05 17.82 10.56
CA MET A 240 -3.40 17.27 9.38
C MET A 240 -4.20 17.52 8.10
N TRP A 241 -3.49 17.56 6.98
CA TRP A 241 -4.12 17.69 5.67
C TRP A 241 -4.76 16.37 5.23
N ASP A 242 -5.87 16.49 4.51
CA ASP A 242 -6.47 15.40 3.76
C ASP A 242 -5.53 15.01 2.61
N LEU A 243 -5.52 13.72 2.27
CA LEU A 243 -4.77 13.20 1.14
C LEU A 243 -5.27 13.81 -0.19
N ASN A 244 -4.35 13.98 -1.15
CA ASN A 244 -4.73 14.38 -2.50
C ASN A 244 -5.63 13.31 -3.12
N SER A 245 -6.57 13.72 -3.98
CA SER A 245 -7.53 12.80 -4.60
C SER A 245 -6.87 11.63 -5.34
N LYS A 246 -5.70 11.86 -5.96
CA LYS A 246 -4.89 10.85 -6.68
C LYS A 246 -4.26 9.78 -5.79
N ASP A 247 -4.13 10.02 -4.49
CA ASP A 247 -3.51 9.09 -3.54
C ASP A 247 -4.53 8.36 -2.65
N THR A 248 -5.83 8.57 -2.90
CA THR A 248 -6.88 7.91 -2.12
C THR A 248 -7.20 6.51 -2.65
N SER A 249 -7.49 5.58 -1.75
CA SER A 249 -7.90 4.20 -2.10
C SER A 249 -9.14 4.17 -2.99
N ALA A 250 -10.07 5.12 -2.81
CA ALA A 250 -11.27 5.25 -3.63
C ALA A 250 -10.98 5.44 -5.13
N LYS A 251 -9.86 6.09 -5.47
CA LYS A 251 -9.44 6.29 -6.88
C LYS A 251 -8.49 5.21 -7.36
N LEU A 252 -7.60 4.72 -6.51
CA LEU A 252 -6.56 3.75 -6.88
C LEU A 252 -7.07 2.30 -6.97
N LEU A 253 -7.99 1.90 -6.10
CA LEU A 253 -8.47 0.51 -6.02
C LEU A 253 -9.25 0.06 -7.28
N PRO A 254 -10.18 0.85 -7.86
CA PRO A 254 -10.93 0.43 -9.04
C PRO A 254 -10.04 0.13 -10.26
N ASP A 255 -9.00 0.96 -10.49
CA ASP A 255 -8.03 0.76 -11.58
C ASP A 255 -7.26 -0.55 -11.38
N TYR A 256 -6.80 -0.82 -10.15
CA TYR A 256 -6.12 -2.07 -9.82
C TYR A 256 -7.02 -3.30 -10.01
N GLU A 257 -8.28 -3.25 -9.55
CA GLU A 257 -9.24 -4.35 -9.71
C GLU A 257 -9.52 -4.66 -11.19
N LEU A 258 -9.60 -3.63 -12.04
CA LEU A 258 -9.76 -3.79 -13.48
C LEU A 258 -8.57 -4.53 -14.11
N TYR A 259 -7.34 -4.10 -13.82
CA TYR A 259 -6.14 -4.78 -14.34
C TYR A 259 -5.95 -6.18 -13.75
N ARG A 260 -6.34 -6.38 -12.49
CA ARG A 260 -6.30 -7.68 -11.82
C ARG A 260 -7.27 -8.66 -12.47
N ARG A 261 -8.51 -8.25 -12.74
CA ARG A 261 -9.49 -9.09 -13.43
C ARG A 261 -9.03 -9.47 -14.83
N GLN A 262 -8.40 -8.54 -15.55
CA GLN A 262 -7.79 -8.84 -16.86
C GLN A 262 -6.68 -9.90 -16.76
N GLU A 263 -5.83 -9.81 -15.73
CA GLU A 263 -4.76 -10.77 -15.48
C GLU A 263 -5.31 -12.15 -15.08
N GLU A 264 -6.34 -12.20 -14.24
CA GLU A 264 -7.04 -13.44 -13.87
C GLU A 264 -7.64 -14.14 -15.10
N ILE A 265 -8.30 -13.39 -15.99
CA ILE A 265 -8.84 -13.92 -17.26
C ILE A 265 -7.70 -14.41 -18.17
N ALA A 266 -6.61 -13.65 -18.31
CA ALA A 266 -5.47 -14.02 -19.13
C ALA A 266 -4.77 -15.29 -18.61
N HIS A 267 -4.67 -15.43 -17.28
CA HIS A 267 -4.13 -16.61 -16.62
C HIS A 267 -5.03 -17.84 -16.84
N ALA A 268 -6.34 -17.70 -16.63
CA ALA A 268 -7.32 -18.76 -16.87
C ALA A 268 -7.28 -19.24 -18.33
N ARG A 269 -7.22 -18.32 -19.30
CA ARG A 269 -7.07 -18.66 -20.73
C ARG A 269 -5.80 -19.46 -20.99
N LYS A 270 -4.64 -19.01 -20.47
CA LYS A 270 -3.35 -19.72 -20.63
C LYS A 270 -3.40 -21.13 -20.06
N ASN A 271 -4.03 -21.32 -18.91
CA ASN A 271 -4.18 -22.65 -18.31
C ASN A 271 -5.09 -23.53 -19.18
N TYR A 272 -6.24 -23.01 -19.63
CA TYR A 272 -7.14 -23.72 -20.53
C TYR A 272 -6.44 -24.16 -21.84
N THR A 273 -5.68 -23.26 -22.49
CA THR A 273 -4.95 -23.61 -23.72
C THR A 273 -3.91 -24.71 -23.49
N LYS A 274 -3.24 -24.71 -22.34
CA LYS A 274 -2.30 -25.76 -21.97
C LYS A 274 -2.98 -27.09 -21.69
N TYR A 275 -4.11 -27.10 -20.98
CA TYR A 275 -4.89 -28.32 -20.77
C TYR A 275 -5.38 -28.88 -22.11
N ALA A 276 -5.84 -28.03 -23.02
CA ALA A 276 -6.21 -28.45 -24.37
C ALA A 276 -5.01 -29.01 -25.17
N GLN A 277 -3.82 -28.39 -25.06
CA GLN A 277 -2.60 -28.87 -25.72
C GLN A 277 -2.08 -30.19 -25.13
N ASN A 278 -2.01 -30.31 -23.80
CA ASN A 278 -1.59 -31.53 -23.12
C ASN A 278 -2.60 -32.67 -23.34
N GLY A 279 -3.90 -32.37 -23.34
CA GLY A 279 -4.96 -33.34 -23.64
C GLY A 279 -4.84 -33.86 -25.07
N ASN A 280 -4.57 -32.98 -26.04
CA ASN A 280 -4.30 -33.39 -27.43
C ASN A 280 -3.00 -34.20 -27.55
N GLN A 281 -1.96 -33.87 -26.78
CA GLN A 281 -0.68 -34.58 -26.77
C GLN A 281 -0.79 -35.98 -26.14
N GLN A 282 -1.57 -36.13 -25.07
CA GLN A 282 -1.90 -37.43 -24.47
C GLN A 282 -2.80 -38.27 -25.37
N LEU A 283 -3.73 -37.67 -26.12
CA LEU A 283 -4.53 -38.37 -27.12
C LEU A 283 -3.67 -38.86 -28.31
N LEU A 284 -2.65 -38.09 -28.71
CA LEU A 284 -1.68 -38.48 -29.73
C LEU A 284 -0.72 -39.59 -29.24
N GLU A 285 -0.23 -39.52 -28.00
CA GLU A 285 0.65 -40.54 -27.41
C GLU A 285 -0.08 -41.86 -27.11
N ASN A 286 -1.36 -41.82 -26.74
CA ASN A 286 -2.18 -43.02 -26.49
C ASN A 286 -2.50 -43.82 -27.77
N HIS A 287 -2.32 -43.24 -28.95
CA HIS A 287 -2.49 -43.96 -30.22
C HIS A 287 -1.25 -44.75 -30.65
N GLU A 288 -0.07 -44.57 -30.04
CA GLU A 288 1.18 -45.15 -30.56
C GLU A 288 1.88 -46.21 -29.69
N LYS A 289 1.49 -46.50 -28.44
CA LYS A 289 1.90 -47.73 -27.68
C LYS A 289 1.31 -47.79 -26.26
N PRO A 290 1.06 -48.99 -25.70
CA PRO A 290 0.84 -49.14 -24.26
C PRO A 290 2.19 -49.22 -23.52
N GLN A 291 2.51 -48.24 -22.67
CA GLN A 291 3.65 -48.34 -21.74
C GLN A 291 3.29 -47.87 -20.33
N GLU A 292 3.92 -48.56 -19.38
CA GLU A 292 3.80 -48.50 -17.91
C GLU A 292 3.91 -47.08 -17.30
N PRO A 293 3.36 -46.86 -16.09
CA PRO A 293 3.36 -45.57 -15.43
C PRO A 293 4.78 -45.16 -15.00
N GLN A 294 5.50 -44.46 -15.87
CA GLN A 294 6.70 -43.73 -15.48
C GLN A 294 6.30 -42.42 -14.80
N VAL A 295 6.60 -42.34 -13.50
CA VAL A 295 6.58 -41.11 -12.70
C VAL A 295 7.55 -40.12 -13.32
N SER A 296 7.03 -39.18 -14.11
CA SER A 296 7.83 -38.09 -14.68
C SER A 296 8.28 -37.14 -13.57
N LYS A 297 9.54 -37.31 -13.15
CA LYS A 297 10.26 -36.35 -12.32
C LYS A 297 10.43 -35.01 -13.07
N ASP A 298 10.14 -33.92 -12.37
CA ASP A 298 10.61 -32.55 -12.63
C ASP A 298 10.19 -31.86 -13.95
N LYS A 299 8.90 -31.56 -14.10
CA LYS A 299 8.51 -30.28 -14.73
C LYS A 299 8.06 -29.33 -13.63
N LYS A 300 8.92 -28.37 -13.26
CA LYS A 300 8.58 -27.25 -12.36
C LYS A 300 7.24 -26.66 -12.79
N GLU A 301 6.18 -26.96 -12.03
CA GLU A 301 4.88 -26.31 -12.21
C GLU A 301 5.09 -24.80 -12.13
N LYS A 302 4.74 -24.08 -13.21
CA LYS A 302 4.72 -22.63 -13.19
C LYS A 302 3.59 -22.21 -12.25
N ASP A 303 3.92 -21.24 -11.39
CA ASP A 303 3.09 -20.53 -10.41
C ASP A 303 1.57 -20.75 -10.63
N PRO A 304 0.85 -21.46 -9.74
CA PRO A 304 -0.55 -21.83 -9.95
C PRO A 304 -1.53 -20.65 -9.87
N TYR A 305 -1.06 -19.49 -9.40
CA TYR A 305 -1.88 -18.32 -9.10
C TYR A 305 -1.58 -17.13 -10.04
N PRO A 306 -2.60 -16.31 -10.37
CA PRO A 306 -2.43 -15.11 -11.17
C PRO A 306 -1.48 -14.11 -10.49
N SER A 307 -0.82 -13.27 -11.29
CA SER A 307 0.18 -12.35 -10.77
C SER A 307 -0.44 -11.11 -10.13
N VAL A 308 0.05 -10.73 -8.94
CA VAL A 308 -0.33 -9.47 -8.25
C VAL A 308 0.53 -8.29 -8.73
N LEU A 309 1.77 -8.55 -9.13
CA LEU A 309 2.73 -7.52 -9.54
C LEU A 309 2.42 -6.88 -10.90
N ILE A 310 1.88 -7.62 -11.88
CA ILE A 310 1.59 -7.09 -13.22
C ILE A 310 0.46 -6.04 -13.16
N PRO A 311 -0.67 -6.29 -12.49
CA PRO A 311 -1.69 -5.26 -12.29
C PRO A 311 -1.17 -4.01 -11.58
N LEU A 312 -0.35 -4.17 -10.53
CA LEU A 312 0.29 -3.07 -9.83
C LEU A 312 1.19 -2.24 -10.76
N ALA A 313 2.05 -2.90 -11.55
CA ALA A 313 2.94 -2.24 -12.49
C ALA A 313 2.18 -1.48 -13.57
N LYS A 314 1.05 -2.01 -14.06
CA LYS A 314 0.17 -1.31 -15.02
C LYS A 314 -0.49 -0.08 -14.42
N CYS A 315 -0.99 -0.19 -13.18
CA CYS A 315 -1.61 0.92 -12.45
C CYS A 315 -0.63 2.07 -12.17
N LEU A 316 0.63 1.73 -11.84
CA LEU A 316 1.65 2.68 -11.37
C LEU A 316 2.79 2.91 -12.37
N LYS A 317 2.56 2.62 -13.66
CA LYS A 317 3.60 2.71 -14.70
C LYS A 317 4.23 4.10 -14.84
N TYR A 318 3.42 5.17 -14.77
CA TYR A 318 3.94 6.52 -14.99
C TYR A 318 4.87 6.99 -13.85
N PRO A 319 4.50 6.85 -12.55
CA PRO A 319 5.44 7.08 -11.45
C PRO A 319 6.72 6.26 -11.53
N LEU A 320 6.63 4.98 -11.93
CA LEU A 320 7.81 4.10 -12.03
C LEU A 320 8.75 4.54 -13.16
N ILE A 321 8.21 4.91 -14.32
CA ILE A 321 9.00 5.41 -15.45
C ILE A 321 9.66 6.76 -15.12
N SER A 322 8.90 7.69 -14.50
CA SER A 322 9.46 8.99 -14.12
C SER A 322 10.56 8.85 -13.07
N ALA A 323 10.38 7.98 -12.07
CA ALA A 323 11.42 7.67 -11.10
C ALA A 323 12.66 7.03 -11.74
N ALA A 324 12.48 6.12 -12.71
CA ALA A 324 13.60 5.50 -13.43
C ALA A 324 14.42 6.55 -14.19
N LEU A 325 13.77 7.50 -14.87
CA LEU A 325 14.42 8.58 -15.60
C LEU A 325 15.19 9.52 -14.65
N LEU A 326 14.58 9.92 -13.52
CA LEU A 326 15.25 10.75 -12.52
C LEU A 326 16.46 10.03 -11.92
N LYS A 327 16.34 8.73 -11.62
CA LYS A 327 17.44 7.94 -11.09
C LYS A 327 18.59 7.83 -12.08
N PHE A 328 18.29 7.58 -13.35
CA PHE A 328 19.29 7.53 -14.42
C PHE A 328 20.03 8.87 -14.56
N THR A 329 19.29 9.98 -14.49
CA THR A 329 19.85 11.33 -14.57
C THR A 329 20.75 11.62 -13.38
N PHE A 330 20.32 11.28 -12.17
CA PHE A 330 21.15 11.39 -10.96
C PHE A 330 22.44 10.58 -11.06
N ASP A 331 22.33 9.31 -11.48
CA ASP A 331 23.48 8.40 -11.58
C ASP A 331 24.50 8.92 -12.58
N SER A 332 24.04 9.43 -13.72
CA SER A 332 24.91 10.01 -14.76
C SER A 332 25.58 11.29 -14.27
N ALA A 333 24.83 12.17 -13.60
CA ALA A 333 25.35 13.42 -13.03
C ALA A 333 26.39 13.17 -11.93
N GLN A 334 26.24 12.10 -11.15
CA GLN A 334 27.16 11.74 -10.06
C GLN A 334 28.60 11.52 -10.55
N PHE A 335 28.80 11.04 -11.78
CA PHE A 335 30.13 10.83 -12.36
C PHE A 335 30.77 12.09 -12.98
N ILE A 336 30.02 13.18 -13.10
CA ILE A 336 30.57 14.47 -13.55
C ILE A 336 31.51 15.04 -12.47
N PHE A 337 31.18 14.84 -11.19
CA PHE A 337 31.94 15.40 -10.08
C PHE A 337 33.42 14.96 -10.04
N PRO A 338 33.78 13.66 -10.13
CA PRO A 338 35.18 13.23 -10.20
C PRO A 338 35.97 13.86 -11.35
N HIS A 339 35.33 14.10 -12.50
CA HIS A 339 35.98 14.74 -13.65
C HIS A 339 36.24 16.23 -13.43
N LEU A 340 35.32 16.93 -12.76
CA LEU A 340 35.54 18.33 -12.38
C LEU A 340 36.62 18.45 -11.31
N LEU A 341 36.63 17.52 -10.35
CA LEU A 341 37.70 17.45 -9.34
C LEU A 341 39.06 17.21 -10.00
N LYS A 342 39.14 16.33 -11.01
CA LYS A 342 40.33 16.11 -11.83
C LYS A 342 40.87 17.42 -12.43
N LYS A 343 39.98 18.19 -13.08
CA LYS A 343 40.33 19.49 -13.67
C LYS A 343 40.75 20.53 -12.63
N LEU A 344 40.07 20.57 -11.48
CA LEU A 344 40.39 21.51 -10.41
C LEU A 344 41.77 21.23 -9.79
N ILE A 345 42.11 19.95 -9.56
CA ILE A 345 43.42 19.58 -9.04
C ILE A 345 44.52 19.94 -10.05
N ARG A 346 44.31 19.61 -11.33
CA ARG A 346 45.25 19.98 -12.39
C ARG A 346 45.47 21.49 -12.48
N PHE A 347 44.40 22.28 -12.38
CA PHE A 347 44.47 23.74 -12.32
C PHE A 347 45.38 24.23 -11.18
N ILE A 348 45.21 23.68 -9.98
CA ILE A 348 46.02 24.04 -8.79
C ILE A 348 47.49 23.63 -8.97
N GLN A 349 47.75 22.48 -9.60
CA GLN A 349 49.11 21.95 -9.77
C GLN A 349 49.93 22.71 -10.82
N VAL A 350 49.33 23.03 -11.97
CA VAL A 350 50.03 23.69 -13.08
C VAL A 350 50.16 25.18 -12.82
N GLY A 351 49.14 25.82 -12.24
CA GLY A 351 49.19 27.23 -11.81
C GLY A 351 49.34 28.28 -12.92
N THR A 352 49.37 27.87 -14.19
CA THR A 352 49.49 28.76 -15.36
C THR A 352 48.15 29.32 -15.82
N ASP A 353 47.06 28.65 -15.48
CA ASP A 353 45.73 29.01 -15.92
C ASP A 353 45.17 30.21 -15.11
N PRO A 354 44.34 31.06 -15.72
CA PRO A 354 43.77 32.24 -15.06
C PRO A 354 42.78 31.87 -13.93
N LYS A 355 42.71 32.71 -12.89
CA LYS A 355 41.94 32.43 -11.65
C LYS A 355 40.44 32.17 -11.88
N TRP A 356 39.82 32.87 -12.83
CA TRP A 356 38.39 32.70 -13.14
C TRP A 356 38.07 31.25 -13.58
N TYR A 357 39.03 30.54 -14.20
CA TYR A 357 38.84 29.17 -14.66
C TYR A 357 38.65 28.23 -13.48
N GLY A 358 39.53 28.31 -12.48
CA GLY A 358 39.39 27.55 -11.23
C GLY A 358 38.09 27.86 -10.48
N VAL A 359 37.72 29.14 -10.38
CA VAL A 359 36.45 29.56 -9.76
C VAL A 359 35.25 29.00 -10.53
N SER A 360 35.28 29.00 -11.87
CA SER A 360 34.19 28.46 -12.70
C SER A 360 33.99 26.96 -12.49
N ILE A 361 35.08 26.19 -12.33
CA ILE A 361 35.01 24.75 -12.02
C ILE A 361 34.37 24.55 -10.65
N ALA A 362 34.80 25.30 -9.63
CA ALA A 362 34.26 25.20 -8.27
C ALA A 362 32.76 25.55 -8.21
N VAL A 363 32.34 26.63 -8.88
CA VAL A 363 30.92 27.02 -8.99
C VAL A 363 30.12 25.94 -9.73
N THR A 364 30.66 25.37 -10.80
CA THR A 364 30.01 24.28 -11.55
C THR A 364 29.84 23.03 -10.67
N MET A 365 30.86 22.67 -9.88
CA MET A 365 30.77 21.57 -8.92
C MET A 365 29.65 21.80 -7.89
N PHE A 366 29.54 23.01 -7.35
CA PHE A 366 28.48 23.39 -6.42
C PHE A 366 27.09 23.26 -7.06
N LEU A 367 26.89 23.84 -8.25
CA LEU A 367 25.61 23.82 -8.96
C LEU A 367 25.17 22.39 -9.30
N ILE A 368 26.10 21.54 -9.76
CA ILE A 368 25.81 20.12 -10.01
C ILE A 368 25.40 19.42 -8.72
N GLY A 369 26.10 19.68 -7.60
CA GLY A 369 25.73 19.11 -6.29
C GLY A 369 24.31 19.49 -5.85
N VAL A 370 23.92 20.76 -6.03
CA VAL A 370 22.56 21.24 -5.74
C VAL A 370 21.52 20.57 -6.63
N VAL A 371 21.74 20.54 -7.95
CA VAL A 371 20.83 19.90 -8.91
C VAL A 371 20.70 18.40 -8.61
N GLN A 372 21.81 17.73 -8.35
CA GLN A 372 21.86 16.31 -8.00
C GLN A 372 21.04 16.03 -6.72
N SER A 373 21.15 16.89 -5.70
CA SER A 373 20.36 16.81 -4.48
C SER A 373 18.86 16.89 -4.77
N PHE A 374 18.41 17.88 -5.55
CA PHE A 374 17.01 18.00 -5.94
C PHE A 374 16.50 16.76 -6.68
N ILE A 375 17.24 16.26 -7.67
CA ILE A 375 16.85 15.07 -8.45
C ILE A 375 16.72 13.85 -7.54
N LEU A 376 17.67 13.63 -6.63
CA LEU A 376 17.65 12.48 -5.72
C LEU A 376 16.44 12.51 -4.79
N HIS A 377 16.15 13.67 -4.19
CA HIS A 377 15.03 13.81 -3.28
C HIS A 377 13.69 13.71 -4.00
N GLN A 378 13.57 14.23 -5.23
CA GLN A 378 12.37 14.02 -6.05
C GLN A 378 12.17 12.56 -6.43
N TYR A 379 13.26 11.84 -6.77
CA TYR A 379 13.23 10.39 -6.96
C TYR A 379 12.68 9.67 -5.72
N PHE A 380 13.24 9.94 -4.54
CA PHE A 380 12.79 9.28 -3.31
C PHE A 380 11.35 9.63 -2.97
N HIS A 381 10.93 10.88 -3.13
CA HIS A 381 9.55 11.30 -2.87
C HIS A 381 8.54 10.54 -3.76
N ILE A 382 8.82 10.42 -5.07
CA ILE A 382 7.98 9.65 -5.99
C ILE A 382 7.93 8.17 -5.59
N MET A 383 9.08 7.58 -5.21
CA MET A 383 9.14 6.17 -4.84
C MET A 383 8.46 5.88 -3.49
N PHE A 384 8.61 6.75 -2.48
CA PHE A 384 7.89 6.62 -1.21
C PHE A 384 6.39 6.75 -1.39
N ARG A 385 5.93 7.74 -2.17
CA ARG A 385 4.51 7.90 -2.52
C ARG A 385 3.97 6.69 -3.26
N THR A 386 4.72 6.16 -4.22
CA THR A 386 4.35 4.95 -4.96
C THR A 386 4.25 3.74 -4.02
N GLY A 387 5.19 3.58 -3.08
CA GLY A 387 5.15 2.54 -2.05
C GLY A 387 3.93 2.65 -1.14
N MET A 388 3.58 3.86 -0.71
CA MET A 388 2.35 4.12 0.07
C MET A 388 1.08 3.81 -0.73
N ASN A 389 1.04 4.17 -2.02
CA ASN A 389 -0.08 3.85 -2.91
C ASN A 389 -0.23 2.34 -3.09
N ILE A 390 0.87 1.59 -3.24
CA ILE A 390 0.86 0.11 -3.27
C ILE A 390 0.28 -0.45 -1.96
N ARG A 391 0.71 0.06 -0.80
CA ARG A 391 0.16 -0.36 0.48
C ARG A 391 -1.34 -0.11 0.56
N SER A 392 -1.81 1.08 0.18
CA SER A 392 -3.23 1.42 0.17
C SER A 392 -4.04 0.47 -0.72
N ILE A 393 -3.58 0.26 -1.97
CA ILE A 393 -4.23 -0.65 -2.94
C ILE A 393 -4.31 -2.08 -2.38
N LEU A 394 -3.18 -2.62 -1.93
CA LEU A 394 -3.12 -4.01 -1.48
C LEU A 394 -3.87 -4.23 -0.17
N SER A 395 -3.75 -3.33 0.82
CA SER A 395 -4.52 -3.43 2.07
C SER A 395 -6.03 -3.36 1.80
N SER A 396 -6.49 -2.46 0.93
CA SER A 396 -7.89 -2.39 0.55
C SER A 396 -8.36 -3.62 -0.25
N ALA A 397 -7.54 -4.14 -1.17
CA ALA A 397 -7.86 -5.36 -1.92
C ALA A 397 -7.93 -6.60 -1.01
N VAL A 398 -7.01 -6.73 -0.05
CA VAL A 398 -7.03 -7.81 0.95
C VAL A 398 -8.26 -7.68 1.85
N TYR A 399 -8.63 -6.45 2.27
CA TYR A 399 -9.82 -6.21 3.09
C TYR A 399 -11.10 -6.58 2.34
N LYS A 400 -11.24 -6.12 1.09
CA LYS A 400 -12.38 -6.45 0.23
C LYS A 400 -12.48 -7.95 -0.05
N LYS A 401 -11.34 -8.63 -0.23
CA LYS A 401 -11.31 -10.08 -0.39
C LYS A 401 -11.71 -10.80 0.90
N ALA A 402 -11.22 -10.35 2.05
CA ALA A 402 -11.47 -10.99 3.34
C ALA A 402 -12.97 -11.09 3.67
N ILE A 403 -13.75 -10.06 3.33
CA ILE A 403 -15.20 -10.04 3.52
C ILE A 403 -15.97 -10.92 2.53
N SER A 404 -15.36 -11.34 1.41
CA SER A 404 -15.98 -12.21 0.41
C SER A 404 -15.48 -13.65 0.42
N LEU A 405 -14.52 -14.01 1.28
CA LEU A 405 -13.96 -15.37 1.36
C LEU A 405 -15.02 -16.41 1.73
N SER A 406 -14.98 -17.56 1.06
CA SER A 406 -15.81 -18.71 1.40
C SER A 406 -15.52 -19.28 2.79
N SER A 407 -16.46 -20.03 3.35
CA SER A 407 -16.30 -20.69 4.65
C SER A 407 -15.15 -21.72 4.65
N LYS A 408 -14.96 -22.47 3.55
CA LYS A 408 -13.79 -23.35 3.32
C LYS A 408 -12.47 -22.57 3.36
N ALA A 409 -12.37 -21.50 2.57
CA ALA A 409 -11.17 -20.67 2.53
C ALA A 409 -10.89 -20.00 3.89
N ARG A 410 -11.94 -19.55 4.59
CA ARG A 410 -11.86 -18.92 5.92
C ARG A 410 -11.40 -19.89 7.00
N LYS A 411 -11.81 -21.18 6.98
CA LYS A 411 -11.30 -22.21 7.90
C LYS A 411 -9.81 -22.45 7.74
N SER A 412 -9.31 -22.45 6.50
CA SER A 412 -7.88 -22.65 6.21
C SER A 412 -6.99 -21.46 6.59
N ARG A 413 -7.57 -20.27 6.82
CA ARG A 413 -6.85 -19.03 7.09
C ARG A 413 -7.30 -18.40 8.40
N THR A 414 -6.43 -18.45 9.41
CA THR A 414 -6.72 -17.81 10.70
C THR A 414 -6.78 -16.28 10.57
N VAL A 415 -7.55 -15.61 11.43
CA VAL A 415 -7.59 -14.14 11.49
C VAL A 415 -6.20 -13.55 11.71
N GLY A 416 -5.36 -14.21 12.52
CA GLY A 416 -3.96 -13.81 12.72
C GLY A 416 -3.14 -13.84 11.43
N SER A 417 -3.37 -14.82 10.56
CA SER A 417 -2.70 -14.87 9.24
C SER A 417 -3.12 -13.71 8.34
N LEU A 418 -4.41 -13.32 8.34
CA LEU A 418 -4.93 -12.18 7.59
C LEU A 418 -4.32 -10.85 8.06
N VAL A 419 -4.29 -10.64 9.39
CA VAL A 419 -3.66 -9.45 9.99
C VAL A 419 -2.18 -9.40 9.62
N ASN A 420 -1.48 -10.55 9.63
CA ASN A 420 -0.09 -10.60 9.21
C ASN A 420 0.10 -10.30 7.71
N ILE A 421 -0.81 -10.75 6.83
CA ILE A 421 -0.77 -10.39 5.40
C ILE A 421 -0.88 -8.86 5.25
N MET A 422 -1.84 -8.23 5.93
CA MET A 422 -2.04 -6.78 5.84
C MET A 422 -0.92 -5.96 6.48
N ALA A 423 -0.40 -6.40 7.63
CA ALA A 423 0.55 -5.62 8.43
C ALA A 423 2.01 -5.86 8.02
N ALA A 424 2.40 -7.10 7.71
CA ALA A 424 3.78 -7.47 7.41
C ALA A 424 4.01 -7.71 5.92
N ASP A 425 3.17 -8.52 5.26
CA ASP A 425 3.40 -8.88 3.86
C ASP A 425 3.20 -7.67 2.93
N VAL A 426 2.13 -6.89 3.10
CA VAL A 426 1.93 -5.64 2.33
C VAL A 426 3.00 -4.59 2.63
N GLN A 427 3.48 -4.48 3.88
CA GLN A 427 4.57 -3.56 4.23
C GLN A 427 5.84 -3.88 3.45
N ARG A 428 6.18 -5.15 3.23
CA ARG A 428 7.34 -5.55 2.42
C ARG A 428 7.26 -5.07 0.97
N PHE A 429 6.05 -5.01 0.39
CA PHE A 429 5.85 -4.41 -0.94
C PHE A 429 6.17 -2.92 -0.92
N GLN A 430 5.70 -2.18 0.09
CA GLN A 430 6.01 -0.76 0.27
C GLN A 430 7.52 -0.53 0.40
N ASP A 431 8.18 -1.26 1.30
CA ASP A 431 9.61 -1.07 1.59
C ASP A 431 10.48 -1.40 0.38
N THR A 432 10.19 -2.52 -0.31
CA THR A 432 10.94 -2.94 -1.50
C THR A 432 10.78 -1.95 -2.65
N THR A 433 9.59 -1.33 -2.79
CA THR A 433 9.34 -0.34 -3.84
C THR A 433 10.35 0.81 -3.77
N THR A 434 10.68 1.29 -2.58
CA THR A 434 11.64 2.40 -2.38
C THR A 434 13.01 2.14 -3.02
N TYR A 435 13.43 0.88 -3.06
CA TYR A 435 14.76 0.49 -3.55
C TYR A 435 14.73 -0.29 -4.86
N VAL A 436 13.57 -0.62 -5.44
CA VAL A 436 13.47 -1.49 -6.62
C VAL A 436 14.28 -0.97 -7.82
N MET A 437 14.38 0.36 -7.99
CA MET A 437 15.14 0.96 -9.10
C MET A 437 16.66 0.75 -8.98
N MET A 438 17.15 0.43 -7.79
CA MET A 438 18.56 0.06 -7.60
C MET A 438 18.92 -1.26 -8.27
N LEU A 439 17.96 -2.13 -8.61
CA LEU A 439 18.24 -3.39 -9.31
C LEU A 439 18.94 -3.18 -10.66
N TRP A 440 18.58 -2.13 -11.40
CA TRP A 440 19.24 -1.76 -12.65
C TRP A 440 20.25 -0.62 -12.47
N SER A 441 19.98 0.31 -11.54
CA SER A 441 20.86 1.46 -11.28
C SER A 441 22.20 1.04 -10.66
N ALA A 442 22.24 0.06 -9.77
CA ALA A 442 23.50 -0.37 -9.16
C ALA A 442 24.48 -0.98 -10.19
N PRO A 443 24.07 -1.93 -11.07
CA PRO A 443 24.92 -2.38 -12.17
C PRO A 443 25.39 -1.24 -13.10
N TYR A 444 24.52 -0.29 -13.40
CA TYR A 444 24.86 0.88 -14.21
C TYR A 444 25.97 1.74 -13.55
N GLN A 445 25.82 2.06 -12.27
CA GLN A 445 26.83 2.81 -11.53
C GLN A 445 28.15 2.03 -11.42
N MET A 446 28.09 0.72 -11.16
CA MET A 446 29.29 -0.12 -11.09
C MET A 446 30.05 -0.14 -12.42
N PHE A 447 29.34 -0.26 -13.53
CA PHE A 447 29.93 -0.23 -14.88
C PHE A 447 30.62 1.10 -15.18
N LEU A 448 29.95 2.23 -14.95
CA LEU A 448 30.54 3.55 -15.19
C LEU A 448 31.74 3.83 -14.27
N ALA A 449 31.65 3.48 -12.99
CA ALA A 449 32.75 3.62 -12.05
C ALA A 449 33.97 2.82 -12.50
N MET A 450 33.75 1.57 -12.94
CA MET A 450 34.82 0.71 -13.44
C MET A 450 35.45 1.26 -14.71
N TYR A 451 34.63 1.76 -15.64
CA TYR A 451 35.11 2.37 -16.88
C TYR A 451 36.01 3.59 -16.61
N PHE A 452 35.58 4.52 -15.75
CA PHE A 452 36.39 5.69 -15.43
C PHE A 452 37.62 5.35 -14.60
N LEU A 453 37.54 4.41 -13.66
CA LEU A 453 38.71 3.93 -12.93
C LEU A 453 39.73 3.30 -13.88
N TYR A 454 39.28 2.49 -14.84
CA TYR A 454 40.15 1.87 -15.84
C TYR A 454 40.87 2.93 -16.70
N GLN A 455 40.19 4.02 -17.07
CA GLN A 455 40.84 5.13 -17.77
C GLN A 455 41.92 5.85 -16.93
N LEU A 456 41.80 5.83 -15.59
CA LEU A 456 42.76 6.49 -14.69
C LEU A 456 43.95 5.60 -14.30
N LEU A 457 43.71 4.31 -14.05
CA LEU A 457 44.69 3.40 -13.43
C LEU A 457 44.98 2.14 -14.27
N GLY A 458 44.37 2.03 -15.46
CA GLY A 458 44.50 0.87 -16.34
C GLY A 458 43.99 -0.42 -15.72
N TRP A 459 44.66 -1.53 -16.03
CA TRP A 459 44.30 -2.87 -15.57
C TRP A 459 44.44 -3.08 -14.04
N CYS A 460 45.15 -2.20 -13.35
CA CYS A 460 45.37 -2.28 -11.89
C CYS A 460 44.07 -2.24 -11.08
N VAL A 461 43.01 -1.63 -11.64
CA VAL A 461 41.69 -1.52 -11.00
C VAL A 461 41.05 -2.88 -10.73
N ILE A 462 41.37 -3.91 -11.53
CA ILE A 462 40.83 -5.26 -11.34
C ILE A 462 41.18 -5.79 -9.96
N CYS A 463 42.37 -5.50 -9.42
CA CYS A 463 42.78 -5.90 -8.07
C CYS A 463 41.86 -5.27 -6.99
N GLY A 464 41.54 -3.98 -7.13
CA GLY A 464 40.59 -3.29 -6.25
C GLY A 464 39.18 -3.86 -6.34
N VAL A 465 38.70 -4.18 -7.55
CA VAL A 465 37.40 -4.80 -7.77
C VAL A 465 37.34 -6.22 -7.21
N LEU A 466 38.39 -7.02 -7.37
CA LEU A 466 38.48 -8.36 -6.78
C LEU A 466 38.35 -8.32 -5.26
N ILE A 467 38.95 -7.32 -4.60
CA ILE A 467 38.76 -7.09 -3.17
C ILE A 467 37.30 -6.71 -2.87
N MET A 468 36.73 -5.76 -3.61
CA MET A 468 35.33 -5.36 -3.37
C MET A 468 34.34 -6.50 -3.57
N VAL A 469 34.56 -7.35 -4.58
CA VAL A 469 33.75 -8.54 -4.84
C VAL A 469 33.97 -9.61 -3.78
N SER A 470 35.20 -9.80 -3.29
CA SER A 470 35.49 -10.76 -2.21
C SER A 470 34.91 -10.36 -0.85
N LEU A 471 34.63 -9.08 -0.63
CA LEU A 471 33.88 -8.62 0.55
C LEU A 471 32.41 -9.05 0.54
N ILE A 472 31.80 -9.29 -0.64
CA ILE A 472 30.40 -9.76 -0.73
C ILE A 472 30.19 -11.12 -0.04
N PRO A 473 30.94 -12.20 -0.35
CA PRO A 473 30.74 -13.50 0.30
C PRO A 473 31.09 -13.47 1.80
N ILE A 474 32.07 -12.64 2.21
CA ILE A 474 32.39 -12.42 3.64
C ILE A 474 31.17 -11.83 4.35
N ASN A 475 30.62 -10.73 3.82
CA ASN A 475 29.42 -10.09 4.37
C ASN A 475 28.19 -11.03 4.33
N ASN A 476 28.05 -11.86 3.30
CA ASN A 476 26.97 -12.86 3.23
C ASN A 476 27.13 -13.93 4.33
N SER A 477 28.35 -14.36 4.61
CA SER A 477 28.63 -15.36 5.66
C SER A 477 28.35 -14.80 7.06
N ILE A 478 28.78 -13.56 7.31
CA ILE A 478 28.43 -12.81 8.53
C ILE A 478 26.90 -12.66 8.63
N SER A 479 26.23 -12.28 7.53
CA SER A 479 24.77 -12.12 7.50
C SER A 479 24.03 -13.43 7.80
N LYS A 480 24.53 -14.58 7.35
CA LYS A 480 23.97 -15.90 7.69
C LYS A 480 24.12 -16.20 9.18
N ALA A 481 25.28 -15.92 9.76
CA ALA A 481 25.50 -16.07 11.20
C ALA A 481 24.57 -15.14 12.01
N MET A 482 24.47 -13.88 11.61
CA MET A 482 23.54 -12.90 12.19
C MET A 482 22.10 -13.40 12.13
N LYS A 483 21.66 -13.92 10.98
CA LYS A 483 20.30 -14.44 10.79
C LYS A 483 20.03 -15.61 11.74
N LYS A 484 20.98 -16.53 11.94
CA LYS A 484 20.86 -17.64 12.90
C LYS A 484 20.64 -17.13 14.33
N TYR A 485 21.48 -16.19 14.79
CA TYR A 485 21.33 -15.60 16.13
C TYR A 485 20.06 -14.76 16.25
N GLN A 486 19.64 -14.08 15.18
CA GLN A 486 18.39 -13.33 15.15
C GLN A 486 17.16 -14.25 15.27
N THR A 487 17.18 -15.44 14.66
CA THR A 487 16.13 -16.46 14.85
C THR A 487 16.07 -16.94 16.30
N GLN A 488 17.22 -17.31 16.89
CA GLN A 488 17.28 -17.71 18.29
C GLN A 488 16.84 -16.61 19.25
N GLN A 489 17.19 -15.35 18.95
CA GLN A 489 16.73 -14.20 19.71
C GLN A 489 15.20 -14.08 19.66
N MET A 490 14.57 -14.24 18.47
CA MET A 490 13.11 -14.15 18.35
C MET A 490 12.43 -15.25 19.17
N GLU A 491 12.94 -16.47 19.19
CA GLU A 491 12.39 -17.55 20.02
C GLU A 491 12.41 -17.22 21.53
N CYS A 492 13.54 -16.75 22.06
CA CYS A 492 13.64 -16.31 23.47
C CYS A 492 12.73 -15.09 23.75
N LYS A 493 12.68 -14.14 22.82
CA LYS A 493 11.84 -12.94 22.93
C LYS A 493 10.35 -13.32 22.97
N ASP A 494 9.91 -14.25 22.14
CA ASP A 494 8.51 -14.69 22.07
C ASP A 494 8.11 -15.45 23.34
N LYS A 495 8.99 -16.31 23.88
CA LYS A 495 8.78 -16.94 25.20
C LYS A 495 8.62 -15.89 26.30
N ARG A 496 9.52 -14.91 26.36
CA ARG A 496 9.46 -13.82 27.34
C ARG A 496 8.17 -13.00 27.23
N LEU A 497 7.77 -12.61 26.01
CA LEU A 497 6.54 -11.85 25.78
C LEU A 497 5.29 -12.64 26.13
N ARG A 498 5.27 -13.95 25.86
CA ARG A 498 4.16 -14.83 26.27
C ARG A 498 4.00 -14.88 27.79
N MET A 499 5.09 -15.15 28.53
CA MET A 499 5.05 -15.15 29.99
C MET A 499 4.61 -13.80 30.56
N LEU A 500 5.12 -12.69 30.01
CA LEU A 500 4.68 -11.34 30.41
C LEU A 500 3.18 -11.13 30.20
N ASN A 501 2.62 -11.56 29.07
CA ASN A 501 1.19 -11.44 28.80
C ASN A 501 0.34 -12.31 29.74
N GLU A 502 0.78 -13.54 30.05
CA GLU A 502 0.10 -14.42 31.01
C GLU A 502 0.07 -13.78 32.42
N VAL A 503 1.19 -13.19 32.85
CA VAL A 503 1.30 -12.50 34.14
C VAL A 503 0.44 -11.25 34.20
N ILE A 504 0.42 -10.43 33.14
CA ILE A 504 -0.42 -9.21 33.08
C ILE A 504 -1.90 -9.59 33.11
N THR A 505 -2.29 -10.63 32.38
CA THR A 505 -3.68 -11.13 32.36
C THR A 505 -4.08 -11.69 33.72
N GLY A 506 -3.17 -12.37 34.40
CA GLY A 506 -3.36 -12.95 35.74
C GLY A 506 -2.92 -12.07 36.90
N ILE A 507 -2.71 -10.75 36.70
CA ILE A 507 -1.98 -9.91 37.67
C ILE A 507 -2.61 -9.89 39.06
N LYS A 508 -3.95 -9.94 39.13
CA LYS A 508 -4.70 -10.00 40.40
C LYS A 508 -4.34 -11.25 41.20
N LEU A 509 -4.25 -12.41 40.56
CA LEU A 509 -3.89 -13.66 41.21
C LEU A 509 -2.44 -13.63 41.69
N VAL A 510 -1.51 -13.18 40.84
CA VAL A 510 -0.09 -13.05 41.19
C VAL A 510 0.10 -12.17 42.44
N LYS A 511 -0.62 -11.05 42.52
CA LYS A 511 -0.63 -10.13 43.68
C LYS A 511 -1.25 -10.76 44.92
N LEU A 512 -2.38 -11.45 44.79
CA LEU A 512 -3.08 -12.11 45.90
C LEU A 512 -2.23 -13.22 46.55
N TYR A 513 -1.45 -13.95 45.75
CA TYR A 513 -0.58 -15.03 46.24
C TYR A 513 0.85 -14.56 46.59
N GLY A 514 1.20 -13.28 46.35
CA GLY A 514 2.53 -12.76 46.63
C GLY A 514 3.64 -13.36 45.75
N TRP A 515 3.33 -13.84 44.54
CA TRP A 515 4.27 -14.54 43.65
C TRP A 515 5.14 -13.61 42.77
N GLU A 516 5.20 -12.32 43.09
CA GLU A 516 5.80 -11.31 42.23
C GLU A 516 7.29 -11.53 41.97
N GLU A 517 8.06 -11.79 43.04
CA GLU A 517 9.51 -12.02 42.93
C GLU A 517 9.83 -13.32 42.18
N GLU A 518 9.11 -14.41 42.47
CA GLU A 518 9.28 -15.71 41.79
C GLU A 518 9.01 -15.62 40.28
N VAL A 519 7.94 -14.92 39.90
CA VAL A 519 7.56 -14.71 38.50
C VAL A 519 8.56 -13.79 37.80
N LYS A 520 9.01 -12.74 38.49
CA LYS A 520 10.03 -11.81 38.00
C LYS A 520 11.34 -12.55 37.71
N ASP A 521 11.80 -13.43 38.61
CA ASP A 521 13.03 -14.18 38.43
C ASP A 521 12.97 -15.12 37.22
N LYS A 522 11.83 -15.80 37.00
CA LYS A 522 11.61 -16.60 35.78
C LYS A 522 11.69 -15.76 34.50
N ILE A 523 11.11 -14.55 34.51
CA ILE A 523 11.18 -13.64 33.35
C ILE A 523 12.62 -13.14 33.14
N LEU A 524 13.35 -12.83 34.22
CA LEU A 524 14.74 -12.39 34.16
C LEU A 524 15.68 -13.50 33.66
N GLU A 525 15.41 -14.76 33.98
CA GLU A 525 16.18 -15.90 33.46
C GLU A 525 16.12 -15.96 31.92
N GLU A 526 14.92 -15.87 31.34
CA GLU A 526 14.74 -15.82 29.89
C GLU A 526 15.31 -14.53 29.29
N ARG A 527 15.21 -13.39 30.00
CA ARG A 527 15.84 -12.14 29.56
C ARG A 527 17.36 -12.25 29.51
N ASN A 528 17.99 -12.93 30.47
CA ASN A 528 19.43 -13.14 30.47
C ASN A 528 19.89 -14.06 29.34
N LYS A 529 19.10 -15.09 28.99
CA LYS A 529 19.32 -15.90 27.77
C LYS A 529 19.24 -15.02 26.51
N GLU A 530 18.21 -14.17 26.39
CA GLU A 530 18.04 -13.22 25.28
C GLU A 530 19.22 -12.24 25.16
N ILE A 531 19.69 -11.67 26.29
CA ILE A 531 20.80 -10.71 26.32
C ILE A 531 22.11 -11.34 25.84
N ARG A 532 22.41 -12.60 26.20
CA ARG A 532 23.61 -13.30 25.71
C ARG A 532 23.60 -13.41 24.18
N ILE A 533 22.46 -13.75 23.59
CA ILE A 533 22.29 -13.82 22.14
C ILE A 533 22.42 -12.43 21.50
N LEU A 534 21.81 -11.41 22.10
CA LEU A 534 21.93 -10.01 21.66
C LEU A 534 23.39 -9.54 21.67
N LYS A 535 24.17 -9.92 22.67
CA LYS A 535 25.61 -9.62 22.74
C LYS A 535 26.37 -10.27 21.58
N SER A 536 26.10 -11.54 21.27
CA SER A 536 26.67 -12.21 20.07
C SER A 536 26.26 -11.50 18.78
N LEU A 537 24.99 -11.09 18.65
CA LEU A 537 24.50 -10.34 17.49
C LEU A 537 25.20 -8.98 17.35
N ALA A 538 25.44 -8.27 18.47
CA ALA A 538 26.19 -7.03 18.49
C ALA A 538 27.63 -7.19 17.97
N TYR A 539 28.32 -8.29 18.33
CA TYR A 539 29.65 -8.59 17.79
C TYR A 539 29.62 -8.82 16.26
N TRP A 540 28.61 -9.51 15.74
CA TRP A 540 28.47 -9.69 14.29
C TRP A 540 28.10 -8.39 13.55
N ASN A 541 27.27 -7.54 14.16
CA ASN A 541 27.02 -6.19 13.65
C ASN A 541 28.32 -5.37 13.61
N ALA A 542 29.14 -5.43 14.66
CA ALA A 542 30.44 -4.76 14.70
C ALA A 542 31.38 -5.30 13.61
N ALA A 543 31.40 -6.62 13.37
CA ALA A 543 32.17 -7.23 12.28
C ALA A 543 31.72 -6.70 10.91
N THR A 544 30.41 -6.62 10.67
CA THR A 544 29.84 -6.05 9.42
C THR A 544 30.25 -4.59 9.24
N SER A 545 30.13 -3.78 10.30
CA SER A 545 30.53 -2.36 10.30
C SER A 545 32.03 -2.19 10.03
N LEU A 546 32.87 -3.05 10.62
CA LEU A 546 34.31 -3.06 10.40
C LEU A 546 34.64 -3.38 8.94
N THR A 547 33.99 -4.39 8.36
CA THR A 547 34.17 -4.73 6.93
C THR A 547 33.85 -3.55 6.03
N TRP A 548 32.76 -2.82 6.30
CA TRP A 548 32.40 -1.60 5.54
C TRP A 548 33.36 -0.43 5.77
N ALA A 549 33.89 -0.27 6.98
CA ALA A 549 34.83 0.79 7.31
C ALA A 549 36.21 0.57 6.66
N CYS A 550 36.70 -0.67 6.64
CA CYS A 550 38.01 -1.02 6.08
C CYS A 550 38.00 -1.17 4.56
N ALA A 551 36.85 -1.41 3.92
CA ALA A 551 36.76 -1.64 2.48
C ALA A 551 37.44 -0.56 1.62
N PRO A 552 37.18 0.75 1.80
CA PRO A 552 37.79 1.79 0.95
C PRO A 552 39.31 1.85 1.12
N PHE A 553 39.78 1.67 2.36
CA PHE A 553 41.21 1.67 2.67
C PHE A 553 41.92 0.50 1.99
N LEU A 554 41.39 -0.72 2.14
CA LEU A 554 42.01 -1.93 1.57
C LEU A 554 42.04 -1.87 0.02
N VAL A 555 40.97 -1.38 -0.59
CA VAL A 555 40.86 -1.18 -2.04
C VAL A 555 41.88 -0.15 -2.53
N ALA A 556 41.96 1.01 -1.87
CA ALA A 556 42.88 2.07 -2.26
C ALA A 556 44.34 1.62 -2.13
N VAL A 557 44.73 1.07 -0.97
CA VAL A 557 46.11 0.61 -0.72
C VAL A 557 46.52 -0.46 -1.72
N THR A 558 45.66 -1.44 -1.99
CA THR A 558 46.00 -2.51 -2.94
C THR A 558 46.08 -1.99 -4.37
N THR A 559 45.12 -1.17 -4.80
CA THR A 559 45.10 -0.68 -6.18
C THR A 559 46.26 0.26 -6.45
N PHE A 560 46.54 1.21 -5.55
CA PHE A 560 47.67 2.13 -5.69
C PHE A 560 49.02 1.41 -5.52
N GLY A 561 49.11 0.44 -4.61
CA GLY A 561 50.30 -0.40 -4.47
C GLY A 561 50.62 -1.14 -5.77
N VAL A 562 49.66 -1.87 -6.33
CA VAL A 562 49.83 -2.58 -7.62
C VAL A 562 50.16 -1.60 -8.76
N TYR A 563 49.50 -0.45 -8.81
CA TYR A 563 49.76 0.57 -9.83
C TYR A 563 51.22 1.01 -9.85
N VAL A 564 51.82 1.28 -8.68
CA VAL A 564 53.24 1.66 -8.56
C VAL A 564 54.18 0.47 -8.80
N PHE A 565 53.84 -0.74 -8.33
CA PHE A 565 54.72 -1.91 -8.47
C PHE A 565 54.79 -2.48 -9.88
N VAL A 566 53.72 -2.36 -10.68
CA VAL A 566 53.65 -2.94 -12.03
C VAL A 566 54.55 -2.18 -13.02
N ASP A 567 54.62 -0.85 -12.91
CA ASP A 567 55.49 -0.02 -13.75
C ASP A 567 55.99 1.20 -12.96
N PRO A 568 57.09 1.05 -12.20
CA PRO A 568 57.62 2.12 -11.36
C PRO A 568 58.08 3.37 -12.13
N GLU A 569 58.37 3.25 -13.42
CA GLU A 569 58.91 4.34 -14.23
C GLU A 569 57.79 5.20 -14.84
N ASN A 570 56.69 4.59 -15.28
CA ASN A 570 55.59 5.32 -15.93
C ASN A 570 54.38 5.58 -15.01
N ASN A 571 54.12 4.74 -14.00
CA ASN A 571 52.92 4.84 -13.16
C ASN A 571 53.15 5.69 -11.90
N ILE A 572 53.26 7.01 -12.08
CA ILE A 572 53.43 7.95 -10.97
C ILE A 572 52.08 8.30 -10.34
N LEU A 573 51.94 8.12 -9.02
CA LEU A 573 50.77 8.55 -8.26
C LEU A 573 50.77 10.08 -8.12
N THR A 574 49.96 10.77 -8.92
CA THR A 574 49.74 12.21 -8.76
C THR A 574 48.55 12.47 -7.83
N PRO A 575 48.46 13.65 -7.20
CA PRO A 575 47.25 14.08 -6.50
C PRO A 575 45.99 13.97 -7.36
N GLU A 576 46.09 14.31 -8.66
CA GLU A 576 45.00 14.19 -9.63
C GLU A 576 44.49 12.74 -9.74
N THR A 577 45.38 11.78 -9.99
CA THR A 577 44.99 10.36 -10.11
C THR A 577 44.48 9.79 -8.80
N THR A 578 45.10 10.18 -7.68
CA THR A 578 44.80 9.64 -6.35
C THR A 578 43.42 10.08 -5.84
N PHE A 579 43.14 11.39 -5.81
CA PHE A 579 41.87 11.90 -5.26
C PHE A 579 40.66 11.59 -6.16
N VAL A 580 40.86 11.55 -7.48
CA VAL A 580 39.81 11.17 -8.43
C VAL A 580 39.47 9.69 -8.28
N ALA A 581 40.49 8.81 -8.19
CA ALA A 581 40.26 7.39 -7.94
C ALA A 581 39.59 7.12 -6.59
N LEU A 582 40.01 7.79 -5.51
CA LEU A 582 39.35 7.71 -4.20
C LEU A 582 37.88 8.12 -4.25
N SER A 583 37.55 9.19 -5.01
CA SER A 583 36.18 9.64 -5.19
C SER A 583 35.33 8.59 -5.93
N LEU A 584 35.87 7.96 -6.98
CA LEU A 584 35.21 6.89 -7.73
C LEU A 584 35.02 5.61 -6.88
N PHE A 585 36.00 5.24 -6.05
CA PHE A 585 35.84 4.13 -5.10
C PHE A 585 34.75 4.40 -4.06
N ASN A 586 34.65 5.64 -3.56
CA ASN A 586 33.58 6.03 -2.64
C ASN A 586 32.18 5.95 -3.28
N ILE A 587 32.05 6.31 -4.56
CA ILE A 587 30.80 6.15 -5.31
C ILE A 587 30.42 4.66 -5.41
N LEU A 588 31.39 3.79 -5.69
CA LEU A 588 31.16 2.34 -5.85
C LEU A 588 30.72 1.63 -4.55
N ARG A 589 31.06 2.19 -3.38
CA ARG A 589 30.71 1.61 -2.07
C ARG A 589 29.20 1.47 -1.86
N PHE A 590 28.43 2.48 -2.22
CA PHE A 590 26.99 2.51 -1.93
C PHE A 590 26.20 1.46 -2.74
N PRO A 591 26.34 1.35 -4.07
CA PRO A 591 25.70 0.29 -4.87
C PRO A 591 26.00 -1.12 -4.37
N MET A 592 27.25 -1.37 -3.99
CA MET A 592 27.70 -2.66 -3.47
C MET A 592 27.00 -3.01 -2.16
N ALA A 593 26.89 -2.05 -1.24
CA ALA A 593 26.17 -2.23 0.02
C ALA A 593 24.69 -2.51 -0.20
N VAL A 594 24.04 -1.66 -1.00
CA VAL A 594 22.61 -1.72 -1.24
C VAL A 594 22.21 -3.00 -2.00
N CYS A 595 23.03 -3.50 -2.92
CA CYS A 595 22.77 -4.77 -3.62
C CYS A 595 22.58 -5.94 -2.64
N THR A 596 23.41 -6.03 -1.59
CA THR A 596 23.28 -7.12 -0.59
C THR A 596 21.96 -7.06 0.18
N VAL A 597 21.54 -5.86 0.58
CA VAL A 597 20.28 -5.62 1.28
C VAL A 597 19.09 -5.92 0.37
N LEU A 598 19.17 -5.49 -0.89
CA LEU A 598 18.14 -5.71 -1.91
C LEU A 598 17.89 -7.17 -2.19
N CYS A 599 18.94 -8.00 -2.31
CA CYS A 599 18.78 -9.43 -2.49
C CYS A 599 17.93 -10.05 -1.37
N THR A 600 18.14 -9.59 -0.12
CA THR A 600 17.36 -10.04 1.04
C THR A 600 15.91 -9.54 0.98
N GLN A 601 15.69 -8.27 0.63
CA GLN A 601 14.35 -7.69 0.51
C GLN A 601 13.55 -8.36 -0.63
N VAL A 602 14.15 -8.59 -1.79
CA VAL A 602 13.52 -9.28 -2.92
C VAL A 602 13.17 -10.72 -2.56
N ALA A 603 14.04 -11.43 -1.83
CA ALA A 603 13.74 -12.77 -1.35
C ALA A 603 12.54 -12.79 -0.38
N GLN A 604 12.46 -11.82 0.53
CA GLN A 604 11.32 -11.69 1.45
C GLN A 604 10.04 -11.29 0.70
N LEU A 605 10.13 -10.37 -0.25
CA LEU A 605 9.02 -9.95 -1.10
C LEU A 605 8.46 -11.13 -1.88
N ARG A 606 9.32 -12.03 -2.38
CA ARG A 606 8.87 -13.24 -3.09
C ARG A 606 7.95 -14.09 -2.22
N VAL A 607 8.34 -14.38 -0.98
CA VAL A 607 7.53 -15.17 -0.04
C VAL A 607 6.21 -14.47 0.28
N SER A 608 6.24 -13.15 0.51
CA SER A 608 5.03 -12.36 0.75
C SER A 608 4.11 -12.29 -0.48
N ASN A 609 4.68 -12.23 -1.68
CA ASN A 609 3.95 -12.27 -2.93
C ASN A 609 3.27 -13.63 -3.16
N GLU A 610 3.94 -14.74 -2.84
CA GLU A 610 3.34 -16.09 -2.92
C GLU A 610 2.11 -16.19 -1.99
N ARG A 611 2.24 -15.78 -0.72
CA ARG A 611 1.11 -15.77 0.23
C ARG A 611 -0.03 -14.84 -0.19
N LEU A 612 0.30 -13.66 -0.70
CA LEU A 612 -0.69 -12.68 -1.13
C LEU A 612 -1.45 -13.16 -2.37
N LYS A 613 -0.74 -13.75 -3.36
CA LYS A 613 -1.36 -14.35 -4.54
C LYS A 613 -2.32 -15.47 -4.15
N GLU A 614 -1.86 -16.38 -3.30
CA GLU A 614 -2.65 -17.51 -2.80
C GLU A 614 -3.92 -17.02 -2.08
N PHE A 615 -3.79 -16.02 -1.21
CA PHE A 615 -4.92 -15.42 -0.50
C PHE A 615 -5.92 -14.73 -1.44
N LEU A 616 -5.42 -13.93 -2.40
CA LEU A 616 -6.28 -13.20 -3.32
C LEU A 616 -6.98 -14.13 -4.33
N ALA A 617 -6.36 -15.26 -4.67
CA ALA A 617 -6.93 -16.30 -5.54
C ALA A 617 -7.86 -17.27 -4.81
N ALA A 618 -7.93 -17.23 -3.47
CA ALA A 618 -8.79 -18.11 -2.68
C ALA A 618 -10.27 -17.96 -3.07
N GLU A 619 -11.05 -19.01 -2.85
CA GLU A 619 -12.45 -19.04 -3.27
C GLU A 619 -13.31 -18.01 -2.52
N GLU A 620 -14.25 -17.40 -3.24
CA GLU A 620 -15.21 -16.44 -2.69
C GLU A 620 -16.60 -17.07 -2.53
N VAL A 621 -17.41 -16.54 -1.61
CA VAL A 621 -18.82 -16.89 -1.51
C VAL A 621 -19.51 -16.46 -2.81
N GLY A 622 -19.94 -17.43 -3.63
CA GLY A 622 -20.69 -17.17 -4.85
C GLY A 622 -21.98 -16.38 -4.60
N LYS A 623 -22.28 -15.40 -5.46
CA LYS A 623 -23.46 -14.51 -5.33
C LYS A 623 -24.79 -15.19 -5.66
N ASP A 624 -24.77 -16.36 -6.30
CA ASP A 624 -25.97 -17.04 -6.83
C ASP A 624 -26.54 -18.11 -5.86
N LYS A 625 -26.12 -18.08 -4.58
CA LYS A 625 -26.45 -19.12 -3.60
C LYS A 625 -27.87 -18.98 -3.04
N VAL A 626 -28.28 -17.77 -2.66
CA VAL A 626 -29.60 -17.44 -2.10
C VAL A 626 -30.22 -16.31 -2.92
N VAL A 627 -31.44 -16.53 -3.43
CA VAL A 627 -32.14 -15.53 -4.24
C VAL A 627 -32.86 -14.57 -3.28
N HIS A 628 -32.38 -13.33 -3.21
CA HIS A 628 -33.08 -12.26 -2.49
C HIS A 628 -34.06 -11.57 -3.44
N LYS A 629 -35.37 -11.72 -3.20
CA LYS A 629 -36.42 -11.04 -3.97
C LYS A 629 -36.95 -9.82 -3.20
N SER A 630 -37.32 -8.76 -3.93
CA SER A 630 -37.97 -7.58 -3.34
C SER A 630 -39.41 -7.91 -2.91
N ASN A 631 -39.91 -7.15 -1.94
CA ASN A 631 -41.02 -7.51 -1.07
C ASN A 631 -42.43 -7.49 -1.72
N ASP A 632 -42.54 -7.43 -3.05
CA ASP A 632 -43.71 -6.79 -3.69
C ASP A 632 -44.93 -7.69 -4.01
N LYS A 633 -44.83 -9.03 -4.03
CA LYS A 633 -45.99 -9.89 -4.42
C LYS A 633 -46.18 -11.24 -3.72
N ASP A 634 -45.16 -11.84 -3.12
CA ASP A 634 -45.29 -13.17 -2.49
C ASP A 634 -45.71 -13.09 -1.02
N THR A 635 -46.58 -14.02 -0.59
CA THR A 635 -47.04 -14.19 0.81
C THR A 635 -46.00 -14.88 1.69
N ASN A 636 -45.03 -15.56 1.07
CA ASN A 636 -44.00 -16.32 1.76
C ASN A 636 -42.75 -15.46 2.00
N SER A 637 -42.11 -15.67 3.15
CA SER A 637 -40.88 -14.99 3.56
C SER A 637 -39.63 -15.83 3.27
N VAL A 638 -39.74 -17.16 3.43
CA VAL A 638 -38.66 -18.13 3.21
C VAL A 638 -39.19 -19.33 2.44
N ILE A 639 -38.50 -19.70 1.36
CA ILE A 639 -38.82 -20.88 0.53
C ILE A 639 -37.56 -21.72 0.35
N LEU A 640 -37.60 -22.95 0.85
CA LEU A 640 -36.61 -24.00 0.64
C LEU A 640 -37.32 -25.19 -0.03
N THR A 641 -36.88 -25.58 -1.22
CA THR A 641 -37.41 -26.76 -1.93
C THR A 641 -36.28 -27.68 -2.36
N HIS A 642 -36.29 -28.91 -1.84
CA HIS A 642 -35.26 -29.94 -2.04
C HIS A 642 -33.84 -29.39 -1.90
N ALA A 643 -33.65 -28.49 -0.93
CA ALA A 643 -32.43 -27.71 -0.79
C ALA A 643 -31.39 -28.47 0.04
N SER A 644 -30.20 -28.68 -0.53
CA SER A 644 -29.09 -29.33 0.15
C SER A 644 -27.89 -28.39 0.24
N PHE A 645 -27.23 -28.36 1.40
CA PHE A 645 -26.12 -27.46 1.67
C PHE A 645 -24.92 -28.20 2.28
N ALA A 646 -23.73 -27.76 1.90
CA ALA A 646 -22.45 -28.29 2.39
C ALA A 646 -21.52 -27.16 2.86
N TRP A 647 -20.67 -27.47 3.83
CA TRP A 647 -19.57 -26.58 4.26
C TRP A 647 -18.39 -26.62 3.28
N ASP A 648 -18.16 -27.78 2.67
CA ASP A 648 -17.20 -28.01 1.60
C ASP A 648 -17.90 -28.83 0.50
N PRO A 649 -17.91 -28.37 -0.77
CA PRO A 649 -18.50 -29.13 -1.87
C PRO A 649 -17.76 -30.44 -2.17
N GLU A 650 -16.52 -30.60 -1.73
CA GLU A 650 -15.67 -31.78 -1.96
C GLU A 650 -15.64 -32.75 -0.78
N ASP A 651 -16.36 -32.47 0.32
CA ASP A 651 -16.33 -33.32 1.50
C ASP A 651 -16.96 -34.69 1.21
N THR A 652 -16.22 -35.76 1.54
CA THR A 652 -16.66 -37.16 1.36
C THR A 652 -17.83 -37.54 2.27
N TRP A 653 -18.10 -36.76 3.31
CA TRP A 653 -19.17 -36.96 4.29
C TRP A 653 -20.55 -36.50 3.81
N GLY A 654 -20.65 -35.91 2.61
CA GLY A 654 -21.92 -35.48 2.01
C GLY A 654 -22.41 -34.10 2.48
N SER A 655 -23.67 -33.77 2.15
CA SER A 655 -24.26 -32.47 2.48
C SER A 655 -24.57 -32.38 3.98
N ALA A 656 -24.07 -31.34 4.65
CA ALA A 656 -24.34 -31.08 6.06
C ALA A 656 -25.83 -30.84 6.35
N LEU A 657 -26.55 -30.31 5.35
CA LEU A 657 -28.01 -30.25 5.31
C LEU A 657 -28.49 -30.93 4.04
N SER A 658 -29.46 -31.83 4.15
CA SER A 658 -29.94 -32.62 3.01
C SER A 658 -31.44 -32.49 2.84
N ASP A 659 -31.87 -32.24 1.60
CA ASP A 659 -33.26 -32.30 1.15
C ASP A 659 -34.26 -31.48 2.01
N LEU A 660 -33.91 -30.22 2.28
CA LEU A 660 -34.75 -29.35 3.09
C LEU A 660 -35.96 -28.85 2.29
N ASN A 661 -37.15 -29.07 2.85
CA ASN A 661 -38.44 -28.59 2.32
C ASN A 661 -39.14 -27.76 3.41
N ILE A 662 -38.99 -26.43 3.36
CA ILE A 662 -39.54 -25.49 4.35
C ILE A 662 -40.15 -24.31 3.61
N THR A 663 -41.41 -24.00 3.91
CA THR A 663 -42.08 -22.79 3.40
C THR A 663 -42.71 -22.03 4.55
N ILE A 664 -42.27 -20.79 4.78
CA ILE A 664 -42.73 -19.95 5.89
C ILE A 664 -43.46 -18.72 5.34
N GLU A 665 -44.63 -18.44 5.89
CA GLU A 665 -45.41 -17.23 5.60
C GLU A 665 -44.84 -16.00 6.31
N LYS A 666 -45.13 -14.81 5.78
CA LYS A 666 -44.72 -13.55 6.43
C LYS A 666 -45.38 -13.38 7.81
N GLY A 667 -44.61 -12.84 8.75
CA GLY A 667 -45.11 -12.49 10.09
C GLY A 667 -45.19 -13.67 11.07
N LYS A 668 -44.79 -14.89 10.67
CA LYS A 668 -44.86 -16.08 11.54
C LYS A 668 -43.66 -16.19 12.48
N LEU A 669 -43.90 -16.72 13.68
CA LEU A 669 -42.88 -17.15 14.64
C LEU A 669 -42.62 -18.66 14.50
N VAL A 670 -41.42 -18.99 14.01
CA VAL A 670 -40.98 -20.36 13.74
C VAL A 670 -39.92 -20.78 14.75
N ALA A 671 -40.14 -21.88 15.47
CA ALA A 671 -39.12 -22.48 16.32
C ALA A 671 -38.32 -23.53 15.55
N VAL A 672 -36.99 -23.54 15.70
CA VAL A 672 -36.11 -24.59 15.17
C VAL A 672 -35.48 -25.34 16.33
N ILE A 673 -35.82 -26.62 16.44
CA ILE A 673 -35.42 -27.49 17.57
C ILE A 673 -34.78 -28.79 17.07
N GLY A 674 -34.17 -29.53 18.00
CA GLY A 674 -33.50 -30.80 17.72
C GLY A 674 -32.30 -31.01 18.64
N ARG A 675 -31.71 -32.21 18.61
CA ARG A 675 -30.55 -32.55 19.45
C ARG A 675 -29.31 -31.69 19.13
N VAL A 676 -28.33 -31.67 20.02
CA VAL A 676 -27.05 -30.99 19.77
C VAL A 676 -26.38 -31.62 18.54
N GLY A 677 -25.89 -30.78 17.62
CA GLY A 677 -25.29 -31.25 16.37
C GLY A 677 -26.27 -31.65 15.27
N SER A 678 -27.58 -31.46 15.43
CA SER A 678 -28.58 -31.84 14.41
C SER A 678 -28.64 -30.95 13.15
N GLY A 679 -27.84 -29.86 13.10
CA GLY A 679 -27.77 -28.95 11.96
C GLY A 679 -28.49 -27.61 12.11
N LYS A 680 -29.06 -27.29 13.28
CA LYS A 680 -29.85 -26.06 13.54
C LYS A 680 -29.13 -24.75 13.14
N THR A 681 -27.95 -24.50 13.69
CA THR A 681 -27.13 -23.34 13.32
C THR A 681 -26.70 -23.40 11.85
N SER A 682 -26.48 -24.60 11.29
CA SER A 682 -26.17 -24.73 9.87
C SER A 682 -27.35 -24.29 8.99
N LEU A 683 -28.60 -24.57 9.37
CA LEU A 683 -29.79 -24.07 8.67
C LEU A 683 -29.80 -22.54 8.61
N VAL A 684 -29.52 -21.86 9.74
CA VAL A 684 -29.42 -20.40 9.79
C VAL A 684 -28.30 -19.89 8.87
N GLN A 685 -27.13 -20.53 8.89
CA GLN A 685 -25.99 -20.16 8.04
C GLN A 685 -26.26 -20.42 6.55
N ALA A 686 -27.06 -21.43 6.22
CA ALA A 686 -27.52 -21.70 4.86
C ALA A 686 -28.47 -20.60 4.35
N LEU A 687 -29.42 -20.16 5.19
CA LEU A 687 -30.31 -19.03 4.87
C LEU A 687 -29.51 -17.73 4.66
N LEU A 688 -28.48 -17.48 5.47
CA LEU A 688 -27.58 -16.32 5.30
C LEU A 688 -26.68 -16.40 4.05
N GLY A 689 -26.63 -17.55 3.37
CA GLY A 689 -25.78 -17.77 2.19
C GLY A 689 -24.30 -18.05 2.50
N GLU A 690 -23.94 -18.36 3.74
CA GLU A 690 -22.56 -18.67 4.15
C GLU A 690 -22.12 -20.11 3.83
N MET A 691 -23.08 -21.00 3.53
CA MET A 691 -22.85 -22.39 3.09
C MET A 691 -22.90 -22.53 1.56
N TYR A 692 -22.38 -23.63 1.01
CA TYR A 692 -22.54 -23.95 -0.41
C TYR A 692 -23.88 -24.63 -0.64
N LYS A 693 -24.70 -24.08 -1.54
CA LYS A 693 -25.89 -24.76 -2.04
C LYS A 693 -25.46 -25.80 -3.07
N VAL A 694 -25.73 -27.07 -2.78
CA VAL A 694 -25.43 -28.19 -3.68
C VAL A 694 -26.55 -28.31 -4.70
N ASN A 695 -27.80 -28.46 -4.23
CA ASN A 695 -28.99 -28.62 -5.05
C ASN A 695 -30.18 -27.86 -4.44
N GLY A 696 -31.25 -27.70 -5.22
CA GLY A 696 -32.52 -27.11 -4.80
C GLY A 696 -32.58 -25.58 -4.85
N ILE A 697 -33.67 -25.04 -4.32
CA ILE A 697 -33.98 -23.59 -4.34
C ILE A 697 -33.98 -23.06 -2.91
N CYS A 698 -33.39 -21.87 -2.72
CA CYS A 698 -33.40 -21.12 -1.48
C CYS A 698 -33.69 -19.65 -1.79
N GLU A 699 -34.87 -19.19 -1.39
CA GLU A 699 -35.34 -17.81 -1.61
C GLU A 699 -35.67 -17.13 -0.29
N LEU A 700 -35.22 -15.88 -0.15
CA LEU A 700 -35.51 -15.00 0.98
C LEU A 700 -36.14 -13.71 0.49
N HIS A 701 -37.26 -13.33 1.09
CA HIS A 701 -38.07 -12.19 0.66
C HIS A 701 -38.01 -11.09 1.72
N GLY A 702 -37.15 -10.09 1.48
CA GLY A 702 -36.92 -8.97 2.40
C GLY A 702 -35.52 -8.95 3.03
N SER A 703 -35.33 -7.98 3.93
CA SER A 703 -34.12 -7.77 4.70
C SER A 703 -34.00 -8.76 5.87
N VAL A 704 -32.77 -9.14 6.24
CA VAL A 704 -32.50 -10.14 7.28
C VAL A 704 -31.68 -9.52 8.41
N ALA A 705 -32.13 -9.71 9.66
CA ALA A 705 -31.36 -9.45 10.87
C ALA A 705 -30.95 -10.78 11.51
N TYR A 706 -29.68 -10.88 11.90
CA TYR A 706 -29.12 -12.09 12.50
C TYR A 706 -28.54 -11.80 13.88
N VAL A 707 -28.91 -12.63 14.86
CA VAL A 707 -28.32 -12.65 16.19
C VAL A 707 -27.59 -13.99 16.36
N PRO A 708 -26.25 -14.00 16.36
CA PRO A 708 -25.48 -15.24 16.49
C PRO A 708 -25.54 -15.80 17.91
N GLN A 709 -25.38 -17.12 18.02
CA GLN A 709 -25.21 -17.82 19.31
C GLN A 709 -24.06 -17.21 20.13
N GLN A 710 -22.91 -16.97 19.50
CA GLN A 710 -21.82 -16.22 20.13
C GLN A 710 -21.90 -14.75 19.74
N SER A 711 -22.27 -13.91 20.70
CA SER A 711 -22.44 -12.47 20.49
C SER A 711 -21.13 -11.77 20.11
N TRP A 712 -21.16 -11.04 19.00
CA TRP A 712 -20.04 -10.24 18.52
C TRP A 712 -20.28 -8.75 18.77
N ILE A 713 -19.37 -8.11 19.49
CA ILE A 713 -19.45 -6.70 19.92
C ILE A 713 -18.23 -5.94 19.36
N LEU A 714 -18.49 -4.78 18.76
CA LEU A 714 -17.48 -3.85 18.25
C LEU A 714 -16.80 -3.11 19.41
N ASN A 715 -15.52 -2.77 19.21
CA ASN A 715 -14.75 -1.93 20.13
C ASN A 715 -15.16 -0.44 19.97
N MET A 716 -16.37 -0.11 20.43
CA MET A 716 -17.04 1.19 20.34
C MET A 716 -17.94 1.38 21.57
N THR A 717 -18.65 2.50 21.67
CA THR A 717 -19.63 2.70 22.75
C THR A 717 -20.77 1.68 22.67
N VAL A 718 -21.51 1.47 23.78
CA VAL A 718 -22.71 0.61 23.77
C VAL A 718 -23.72 1.15 22.77
N ARG A 719 -23.92 2.47 22.73
CA ARG A 719 -24.81 3.15 21.78
C ARG A 719 -24.42 2.87 20.34
N ASP A 720 -23.16 3.08 19.97
CA ASP A 720 -22.69 2.85 18.59
C ASP A 720 -22.81 1.38 18.18
N ASN A 721 -22.62 0.45 19.13
CA ASN A 721 -22.86 -0.97 18.90
C ASN A 721 -24.32 -1.29 18.56
N ILE A 722 -25.28 -0.65 19.22
CA ILE A 722 -26.72 -0.84 18.98
C ILE A 722 -27.15 -0.14 17.68
N LEU A 723 -26.71 1.10 17.45
CA LEU A 723 -27.05 1.86 16.23
C LEU A 723 -26.44 1.24 14.97
N PHE A 724 -25.23 0.70 15.09
CA PHE A 724 -24.51 -0.03 14.03
C PHE A 724 -24.44 0.73 12.69
N GLY A 725 -24.22 2.05 12.77
CA GLY A 725 -24.14 2.96 11.62
C GLY A 725 -25.48 3.61 11.20
N SER A 726 -26.59 3.24 11.84
CA SER A 726 -27.90 3.88 11.65
C SER A 726 -27.98 5.23 12.38
N GLY A 727 -28.87 6.11 11.92
CA GLY A 727 -29.13 7.39 12.60
C GLY A 727 -29.74 7.19 13.99
N TYR A 728 -29.45 8.11 14.91
CA TYR A 728 -29.97 8.07 16.28
C TYR A 728 -31.41 8.61 16.38
N ASP A 729 -32.35 7.71 16.60
CA ASP A 729 -33.72 7.97 17.02
C ASP A 729 -33.91 7.60 18.49
N GLU A 730 -34.04 8.61 19.34
CA GLU A 730 -34.19 8.50 20.79
C GLU A 730 -35.40 7.64 21.19
N ALA A 731 -36.57 7.88 20.59
CA ALA A 731 -37.81 7.21 20.99
C ALA A 731 -37.74 5.71 20.69
N ARG A 732 -37.22 5.38 19.50
CA ARG A 732 -36.98 3.99 19.11
C ARG A 732 -35.91 3.32 19.98
N TYR A 733 -34.82 4.03 20.25
CA TYR A 733 -33.69 3.52 21.02
C TYR A 733 -34.11 3.18 22.46
N GLN A 734 -34.81 4.08 23.16
CA GLN A 734 -35.31 3.85 24.52
C GLN A 734 -36.31 2.69 24.57
N ARG A 735 -37.21 2.60 23.59
CA ARG A 735 -38.16 1.48 23.50
C ARG A 735 -37.43 0.13 23.40
N ILE A 736 -36.37 0.05 22.59
CA ILE A 736 -35.57 -1.17 22.42
C ILE A 736 -34.77 -1.50 23.69
N LEU A 737 -34.17 -0.51 24.34
CA LEU A 737 -33.43 -0.72 25.60
C LEU A 737 -34.32 -1.31 26.69
N LYS A 738 -35.55 -0.80 26.82
CA LYS A 738 -36.55 -1.29 27.76
C LYS A 738 -37.02 -2.71 27.42
N ALA A 739 -37.30 -2.98 26.14
CA ALA A 739 -37.74 -4.30 25.69
C ALA A 739 -36.65 -5.37 25.90
N CYS A 740 -35.37 -5.02 25.70
CA CYS A 740 -34.23 -5.90 25.94
C CYS A 740 -33.79 -5.98 27.42
N ALA A 741 -34.46 -5.29 28.35
CA ALA A 741 -34.07 -5.19 29.76
C ALA A 741 -32.63 -4.69 29.98
N LEU A 742 -32.15 -3.74 29.18
CA LEU A 742 -30.79 -3.19 29.27
C LEU A 742 -30.65 -2.00 30.22
N GLU A 743 -31.76 -1.40 30.68
CA GLU A 743 -31.76 -0.18 31.51
C GLU A 743 -30.96 -0.34 32.82
N GLU A 744 -31.09 -1.50 33.48
CA GLU A 744 -30.35 -1.78 34.72
C GLU A 744 -28.86 -1.99 34.46
N ASP A 745 -28.50 -2.68 33.38
CA ASP A 745 -27.09 -2.87 33.01
C ASP A 745 -26.42 -1.53 32.72
N LEU A 746 -27.08 -0.64 31.99
CA LEU A 746 -26.55 0.68 31.67
C LEU A 746 -26.29 1.52 32.93
N LYS A 747 -27.11 1.40 33.97
CA LYS A 747 -26.88 2.12 35.25
C LYS A 747 -25.62 1.66 35.98
N THR A 748 -25.18 0.41 35.76
CA THR A 748 -23.96 -0.12 36.37
C THR A 748 -22.68 0.29 35.65
N LEU A 749 -22.78 0.76 34.40
CA LEU A 749 -21.65 1.22 33.62
C LEU A 749 -21.31 2.68 33.97
N GLU A 750 -20.01 3.00 34.09
CA GLU A 750 -19.52 4.31 34.53
C GLU A 750 -20.08 5.49 33.71
N HIS A 751 -20.29 5.29 32.41
CA HIS A 751 -20.79 6.33 31.49
C HIS A 751 -22.08 5.90 30.78
N GLY A 752 -22.85 4.97 31.37
CA GLY A 752 -24.08 4.48 30.77
C GLY A 752 -23.85 3.87 29.39
N ASP A 753 -24.65 4.30 28.41
CA ASP A 753 -24.57 3.83 27.02
C ASP A 753 -23.41 4.43 26.20
N MET A 754 -22.79 5.49 26.71
CA MET A 754 -21.57 6.08 26.13
C MET A 754 -20.28 5.39 26.60
N THR A 755 -20.40 4.37 27.45
CA THR A 755 -19.24 3.59 27.91
C THR A 755 -18.58 2.86 26.75
N GLU A 756 -17.28 3.04 26.58
CA GLU A 756 -16.50 2.31 25.59
C GLU A 756 -16.40 0.82 25.96
N ILE A 757 -16.85 -0.03 25.04
CA ILE A 757 -16.75 -1.48 25.20
C ILE A 757 -15.40 -1.93 24.63
N GLY A 758 -14.53 -2.51 25.45
CA GLY A 758 -13.24 -3.06 25.01
C GLY A 758 -13.35 -4.21 24.01
N GLU A 759 -12.23 -4.65 23.42
CA GLU A 759 -12.20 -5.68 22.38
C GLU A 759 -12.97 -6.96 22.79
N LYS A 760 -13.89 -7.42 21.92
CA LYS A 760 -14.80 -8.56 22.17
C LYS A 760 -15.69 -8.40 23.43
N GLY A 761 -15.87 -7.18 23.92
CA GLY A 761 -16.67 -6.87 25.09
C GLY A 761 -16.13 -7.43 26.38
N ILE A 762 -14.81 -7.36 26.62
CA ILE A 762 -14.20 -7.87 27.87
C ILE A 762 -14.84 -7.31 29.14
N ASN A 763 -15.45 -6.12 29.06
CA ASN A 763 -16.12 -5.43 30.17
C ASN A 763 -17.56 -5.93 30.45
N LEU A 764 -18.10 -6.84 29.63
CA LEU A 764 -19.50 -7.26 29.68
C LEU A 764 -19.64 -8.74 30.02
N SER A 765 -20.71 -9.09 30.75
CA SER A 765 -21.11 -10.47 30.98
C SER A 765 -21.67 -11.13 29.71
N GLY A 766 -21.76 -12.46 29.68
CA GLY A 766 -22.32 -13.20 28.53
C GLY A 766 -23.75 -12.75 28.18
N GLY A 767 -24.63 -12.69 29.18
CA GLY A 767 -26.02 -12.24 29.00
C GLY A 767 -26.15 -10.77 28.60
N GLN A 768 -25.24 -9.89 29.03
CA GLN A 768 -25.20 -8.50 28.57
C GLN A 768 -24.81 -8.40 27.09
N LYS A 769 -23.79 -9.14 26.66
CA LYS A 769 -23.39 -9.19 25.23
C LYS A 769 -24.54 -9.65 24.35
N GLN A 770 -25.29 -10.65 24.81
CA GLN A 770 -26.40 -11.20 24.04
C GLN A 770 -27.57 -10.23 23.91
N ARG A 771 -27.92 -9.53 24.99
CA ARG A 771 -28.95 -8.48 24.95
C ARG A 771 -28.54 -7.28 24.09
N ILE A 772 -27.27 -6.86 24.10
CA ILE A 772 -26.78 -5.80 23.21
C ILE A 772 -26.81 -6.26 21.74
N SER A 773 -26.41 -7.51 21.47
CA SER A 773 -26.48 -8.09 20.12
C SER A 773 -27.92 -8.18 19.61
N LEU A 774 -28.88 -8.53 20.48
CA LEU A 774 -30.30 -8.52 20.19
C LEU A 774 -30.83 -7.10 19.94
N ALA A 775 -30.50 -6.15 20.81
CA ALA A 775 -30.90 -4.73 20.65
C ALA A 775 -30.44 -4.16 19.31
N ARG A 776 -29.22 -4.49 18.87
CA ARG A 776 -28.70 -4.14 17.54
C ARG A 776 -29.58 -4.68 16.41
N ALA A 777 -29.98 -5.96 16.48
CA ALA A 777 -30.87 -6.55 15.47
C ALA A 777 -32.25 -5.87 15.45
N LEU A 778 -32.80 -5.52 16.61
CA LEU A 778 -34.08 -4.81 16.72
C LEU A 778 -34.00 -3.39 16.16
N TYR A 779 -32.86 -2.71 16.34
CA TYR A 779 -32.64 -1.36 15.83
C TYR A 779 -32.51 -1.32 14.29
N ALA A 780 -32.13 -2.43 13.66
CA ALA A 780 -32.02 -2.53 12.21
C ALA A 780 -33.38 -2.58 11.46
N ASP A 781 -34.48 -2.93 12.13
CA ASP A 781 -35.84 -3.11 11.54
C ASP A 781 -35.96 -4.07 10.35
N ALA A 782 -35.31 -5.24 10.40
CA ALA A 782 -35.37 -6.17 9.28
C ALA A 782 -36.78 -6.79 9.07
N ASP A 783 -37.00 -7.45 7.94
CA ASP A 783 -38.24 -8.20 7.65
C ASP A 783 -38.21 -9.61 8.26
N ILE A 784 -37.02 -10.21 8.31
CA ILE A 784 -36.77 -11.58 8.80
C ILE A 784 -35.72 -11.52 9.91
N TYR A 785 -36.03 -12.13 11.06
CA TYR A 785 -35.15 -12.22 12.22
C TYR A 785 -34.69 -13.67 12.42
N LEU A 786 -33.38 -13.90 12.35
CA LEU A 786 -32.75 -15.19 12.64
C LEU A 786 -32.09 -15.11 14.02
N LEU A 787 -32.72 -15.72 15.02
CA LEU A 787 -32.32 -15.68 16.42
C LEU A 787 -31.69 -17.03 16.81
N ASP A 788 -30.36 -17.12 16.79
CA ASP A 788 -29.64 -18.36 17.09
C ASP A 788 -29.32 -18.45 18.58
N ASP A 789 -30.14 -19.20 19.33
CA ASP A 789 -29.98 -19.49 20.77
C ASP A 789 -29.78 -18.25 21.65
N VAL A 790 -30.57 -17.19 21.36
CA VAL A 790 -30.44 -15.86 21.99
C VAL A 790 -30.76 -15.86 23.49
N LEU A 791 -31.49 -16.87 23.95
CA LEU A 791 -32.03 -16.93 25.31
C LEU A 791 -31.19 -17.78 26.28
N SER A 792 -30.12 -18.44 25.83
CA SER A 792 -29.39 -19.42 26.64
C SER A 792 -28.44 -18.81 27.68
N ALA A 793 -27.89 -17.62 27.43
CA ALA A 793 -26.93 -16.97 28.34
C ALA A 793 -27.58 -15.95 29.31
N VAL A 794 -28.91 -15.88 29.37
CA VAL A 794 -29.65 -14.93 30.22
C VAL A 794 -30.44 -15.67 31.31
N ASP A 795 -30.60 -15.04 32.47
CA ASP A 795 -31.36 -15.61 33.59
C ASP A 795 -32.84 -15.80 33.21
N ALA A 796 -33.51 -16.80 33.80
CA ALA A 796 -34.88 -17.16 33.45
C ALA A 796 -35.91 -16.01 33.54
N HIS A 797 -35.73 -15.06 34.47
CA HIS A 797 -36.58 -13.87 34.57
C HIS A 797 -36.39 -12.93 33.37
N VAL A 798 -35.13 -12.63 33.03
CA VAL A 798 -34.76 -11.79 31.89
C VAL A 798 -35.15 -12.48 30.58
N GLN A 799 -34.99 -13.80 30.49
CA GLN A 799 -35.42 -14.62 29.36
C GLN A 799 -36.92 -14.45 29.07
N ARG A 800 -37.79 -14.55 30.09
CA ARG A 800 -39.24 -14.34 29.94
C ARG A 800 -39.54 -12.92 29.49
N HIS A 801 -38.93 -11.92 30.13
CA HIS A 801 -39.10 -10.52 29.75
C HIS A 801 -38.75 -10.26 28.28
N ILE A 802 -37.64 -10.79 27.80
CA ILE A 802 -37.23 -10.68 26.40
C ILE A 802 -38.22 -11.42 25.48
N PHE A 803 -38.63 -12.63 25.84
CA PHE A 803 -39.56 -13.41 25.03
C PHE A 803 -40.88 -12.65 24.83
N ASP A 804 -41.49 -12.15 25.92
CA ASP A 804 -42.78 -11.48 25.88
C ASP A 804 -42.70 -10.12 25.18
N ASN A 805 -41.74 -9.27 25.57
CA ASN A 805 -41.68 -7.89 25.07
C ASN A 805 -41.00 -7.77 23.70
N VAL A 806 -40.06 -8.66 23.36
CA VAL A 806 -39.32 -8.59 22.09
C VAL A 806 -39.89 -9.56 21.06
N ILE A 807 -39.89 -10.85 21.37
CA ILE A 807 -40.18 -11.90 20.38
C ILE A 807 -41.67 -11.93 20.06
N VAL A 808 -42.53 -11.81 21.08
CA VAL A 808 -43.99 -11.85 20.93
C VAL A 808 -44.57 -10.48 20.59
N ASP A 809 -44.21 -9.41 21.31
CA ASP A 809 -44.80 -8.08 21.10
C ASP A 809 -44.08 -7.24 20.03
N LEU A 810 -42.82 -6.83 20.27
CA LEU A 810 -42.13 -5.87 19.39
C LEU A 810 -41.95 -6.37 17.95
N LEU A 811 -41.70 -7.66 17.77
CA LEU A 811 -41.50 -8.30 16.47
C LEU A 811 -42.76 -8.99 15.91
N LYS A 812 -43.95 -8.73 16.46
CA LYS A 812 -45.20 -9.44 16.13
C LYS A 812 -45.51 -9.55 14.63
N ASP A 813 -45.21 -8.49 13.86
CA ASP A 813 -45.53 -8.40 12.44
C ASP A 813 -44.38 -8.87 11.54
N LYS A 814 -43.26 -9.33 12.12
CA LYS A 814 -42.05 -9.75 11.41
C LYS A 814 -41.92 -11.28 11.39
N THR A 815 -41.22 -11.81 10.38
CA THR A 815 -40.91 -13.24 10.33
C THR A 815 -39.77 -13.53 11.30
N ARG A 816 -39.90 -14.52 12.17
CA ARG A 816 -38.91 -14.81 13.21
C ARG A 816 -38.57 -16.30 13.23
N PHE A 817 -37.29 -16.62 13.12
CA PHE A 817 -36.76 -17.95 13.39
C PHE A 817 -36.09 -17.92 14.77
N LEU A 818 -36.65 -18.66 15.72
CA LEU A 818 -36.09 -18.87 17.04
C LEU A 818 -35.45 -20.26 17.09
N VAL A 819 -34.12 -20.31 16.92
CA VAL A 819 -33.36 -21.52 17.20
C VAL A 819 -33.16 -21.60 18.70
N THR A 820 -33.60 -22.68 19.34
CA THR A 820 -33.43 -22.84 20.78
C THR A 820 -33.34 -24.31 21.16
N ASN A 821 -32.61 -24.59 22.23
CA ASN A 821 -32.66 -25.89 22.91
C ASN A 821 -33.67 -25.89 24.07
N SER A 822 -34.29 -24.74 24.40
CA SER A 822 -35.26 -24.63 25.48
C SER A 822 -36.68 -24.89 24.97
N LEU A 823 -37.39 -25.84 25.59
CA LEU A 823 -38.75 -26.21 25.16
C LEU A 823 -39.85 -25.33 25.78
N ASN A 824 -39.52 -24.47 26.75
CA ASN A 824 -40.49 -23.74 27.57
C ASN A 824 -41.44 -22.82 26.76
N ASN A 825 -40.96 -22.29 25.64
CA ASN A 825 -41.64 -21.23 24.89
C ASN A 825 -42.23 -21.71 23.55
N LEU A 826 -42.15 -23.02 23.25
CA LEU A 826 -42.56 -23.57 21.95
C LEU A 826 -44.07 -23.48 21.71
N LYS A 827 -44.88 -23.46 22.77
CA LYS A 827 -46.35 -23.34 22.70
C LYS A 827 -46.82 -22.04 22.06
N HIS A 828 -45.99 -21.01 22.08
CA HIS A 828 -46.31 -19.70 21.53
C HIS A 828 -45.85 -19.53 20.07
N CYS A 829 -45.17 -20.53 19.51
CA CYS A 829 -44.69 -20.49 18.13
C CYS A 829 -45.78 -20.96 17.17
N ASP A 830 -45.93 -20.27 16.02
CA ASP A 830 -46.90 -20.63 15.00
C ASP A 830 -46.54 -21.97 14.33
N GLN A 831 -45.24 -22.19 14.12
CA GLN A 831 -44.71 -23.40 13.47
C GLN A 831 -43.42 -23.85 14.15
N ILE A 832 -43.16 -25.16 14.08
CA ILE A 832 -41.98 -25.81 14.66
C ILE A 832 -41.33 -26.67 13.59
N VAL A 833 -40.01 -26.49 13.41
CA VAL A 833 -39.14 -27.28 12.55
C VAL A 833 -38.28 -28.17 13.44
N VAL A 834 -38.45 -29.49 13.33
CA VAL A 834 -37.64 -30.47 14.07
C VAL A 834 -36.52 -30.96 13.17
N MET A 835 -35.28 -30.68 13.57
CA MET A 835 -34.09 -31.09 12.84
C MET A 835 -33.45 -32.35 13.43
N LYS A 836 -33.19 -33.35 12.58
CA LYS A 836 -32.49 -34.60 12.91
C LYS A 836 -31.46 -34.94 11.84
N GLY A 837 -30.20 -35.09 12.23
CA GLY A 837 -29.13 -35.51 11.31
C GLY A 837 -28.96 -34.62 10.06
N GLY A 838 -29.23 -33.31 10.14
CA GLY A 838 -29.15 -32.40 9.00
C GLY A 838 -30.38 -32.41 8.06
N GLN A 839 -31.46 -33.10 8.42
CA GLN A 839 -32.72 -33.14 7.67
C GLN A 839 -33.88 -32.60 8.53
N VAL A 840 -34.97 -32.19 7.88
CA VAL A 840 -36.23 -31.87 8.55
C VAL A 840 -36.96 -33.18 8.82
N SER A 841 -37.11 -33.54 10.10
CA SER A 841 -37.85 -34.73 10.51
C SER A 841 -39.36 -34.45 10.48
N GLU A 842 -39.76 -33.34 11.10
CA GLU A 842 -41.15 -32.94 11.29
C GLU A 842 -41.29 -31.42 11.13
N PHE A 843 -42.43 -30.99 10.60
CA PHE A 843 -42.78 -29.59 10.40
C PHE A 843 -44.28 -29.38 10.60
N GLY A 844 -44.67 -28.55 11.56
CA GLY A 844 -46.09 -28.33 11.87
C GLY A 844 -46.34 -27.41 13.06
N THR A 845 -47.59 -27.37 13.53
CA THR A 845 -47.98 -26.64 14.74
C THR A 845 -47.69 -27.47 16.00
N TYR A 846 -47.54 -26.82 17.15
CA TYR A 846 -47.25 -27.50 18.43
C TYR A 846 -48.26 -28.60 18.76
N GLU A 847 -49.56 -28.34 18.59
CA GLU A 847 -50.63 -29.30 18.88
C GLU A 847 -50.62 -30.50 17.92
N GLY A 848 -50.34 -30.26 16.64
CA GLY A 848 -50.24 -31.32 15.64
C GLY A 848 -49.08 -32.28 15.92
N LEU A 849 -47.90 -31.74 16.21
CA LEU A 849 -46.69 -32.54 16.45
C LEU A 849 -46.76 -33.37 17.74
N ILE A 850 -47.46 -32.89 18.79
CA ILE A 850 -47.68 -33.69 20.01
C ILE A 850 -48.58 -34.90 19.76
N GLN A 851 -49.59 -34.74 18.90
CA GLN A 851 -50.53 -35.83 18.61
C GLN A 851 -49.88 -36.94 17.79
N GLU A 852 -48.93 -36.61 16.91
CA GLU A 852 -48.23 -37.56 16.05
C GLU A 852 -47.23 -38.47 16.80
N ARG A 853 -46.86 -38.13 18.05
CA ARG A 853 -45.86 -38.87 18.88
C ARG A 853 -44.57 -39.22 18.13
N GLY A 854 -44.12 -38.30 17.27
CA GLY A 854 -42.84 -38.42 16.56
C GLY A 854 -41.62 -38.04 17.40
N GLU A 855 -40.52 -37.69 16.73
CA GLU A 855 -39.27 -37.21 17.33
C GLU A 855 -39.52 -35.98 18.23
N PHE A 856 -40.48 -35.13 17.89
CA PHE A 856 -40.87 -34.01 18.76
C PHE A 856 -41.36 -34.48 20.13
N GLY A 857 -42.23 -35.49 20.14
CA GLY A 857 -42.79 -36.06 21.36
C GLY A 857 -41.71 -36.66 22.25
N GLU A 858 -40.75 -37.38 21.66
CA GLU A 858 -39.60 -37.94 22.39
C GLU A 858 -38.74 -36.84 23.04
N ILE A 859 -38.43 -35.76 22.32
CA ILE A 859 -37.65 -34.64 22.83
C ILE A 859 -38.37 -33.96 24.01
N VAL A 860 -39.70 -33.82 23.93
CA VAL A 860 -40.51 -33.22 24.99
C VAL A 860 -40.59 -34.13 26.22
N GLU A 861 -40.77 -35.44 26.04
CA GLU A 861 -40.77 -36.41 27.15
C GLU A 861 -39.43 -36.48 27.87
N GLU A 862 -38.32 -36.54 27.12
CA GLU A 862 -36.96 -36.55 27.67
C GLU A 862 -36.69 -35.29 28.50
N PHE A 863 -37.06 -34.12 27.98
CA PHE A 863 -36.93 -32.86 28.71
C PHE A 863 -37.78 -32.82 29.99
N LEU A 864 -39.03 -33.29 29.94
CA LEU A 864 -39.89 -33.35 31.13
C LEU A 864 -39.31 -34.30 32.18
N MET A 865 -38.68 -35.40 31.77
CA MET A 865 -37.97 -36.31 32.68
C MET A 865 -36.72 -35.66 33.29
N GLU A 866 -35.93 -34.91 32.52
CA GLU A 866 -34.79 -34.15 33.05
C GLU A 866 -35.21 -33.02 34.00
N GLU A 867 -36.27 -32.28 33.67
CA GLU A 867 -36.79 -31.21 34.52
C GLU A 867 -37.34 -31.78 35.84
N ALA A 868 -38.01 -32.94 35.80
CA ALA A 868 -38.47 -33.62 37.01
C ALA A 868 -37.31 -34.17 37.86
N LYS A 869 -36.26 -34.74 37.22
CA LYS A 869 -35.03 -35.16 37.91
C LYS A 869 -34.32 -33.98 38.58
N SER A 870 -34.16 -32.85 37.88
CA SER A 870 -33.52 -31.65 38.45
C SER A 870 -34.31 -31.02 39.59
N ARG A 871 -35.64 -31.20 39.62
CA ARG A 871 -36.54 -30.76 40.70
C ARG A 871 -36.80 -31.82 41.77
N GLY A 872 -36.18 -33.01 41.70
CA GLY A 872 -36.31 -34.07 42.70
C GLY A 872 -37.72 -34.66 42.85
N ARG A 873 -38.56 -34.65 41.81
CA ARG A 873 -39.92 -35.24 41.84
C ARG A 873 -39.98 -36.54 41.04
N SER A 874 -40.65 -37.55 41.58
CA SER A 874 -41.05 -38.75 40.83
C SER A 874 -42.25 -38.44 39.93
N ILE A 875 -42.16 -38.82 38.66
CA ILE A 875 -43.28 -38.77 37.71
C ILE A 875 -43.98 -40.13 37.78
N SER A 876 -45.27 -40.18 38.14
CA SER A 876 -46.11 -41.36 37.89
C SER A 876 -46.82 -41.18 36.56
N PHE A 877 -46.49 -42.00 35.56
CA PHE A 877 -47.33 -42.11 34.37
C PHE A 877 -48.59 -42.89 34.73
N GLY A 878 -49.76 -42.32 34.45
CA GLY A 878 -51.04 -42.99 34.63
C GLY A 878 -51.06 -44.32 33.89
N GLU A 879 -51.59 -45.34 34.56
CA GLU A 879 -51.76 -46.70 34.05
C GLU A 879 -52.60 -46.68 32.76
N ASN A 880 -51.95 -46.69 31.60
CA ASN A 880 -52.46 -47.26 30.35
C ASN A 880 -51.37 -47.21 29.25
N CYS A 881 -50.29 -47.99 29.43
CA CYS A 881 -49.48 -48.49 28.33
C CYS A 881 -48.74 -49.76 28.80
N LYS A 882 -49.36 -50.92 28.59
CA LYS A 882 -48.65 -52.20 28.61
C LYS A 882 -47.95 -52.39 27.26
N SER A 883 -46.73 -52.89 27.36
CA SER A 883 -45.81 -53.37 26.32
C SER A 883 -44.81 -52.32 25.83
N TRP A 884 -43.54 -52.54 26.17
CA TRP A 884 -42.45 -52.85 25.25
C TRP A 884 -41.26 -53.32 26.10
N GLY A 885 -40.81 -54.54 25.83
CA GLY A 885 -39.67 -55.16 26.50
C GLY A 885 -38.37 -54.96 25.70
N ASN A 886 -37.26 -55.12 26.43
CA ASN A 886 -35.90 -55.40 25.99
C ASN A 886 -35.18 -54.38 25.08
N PHE A 887 -34.24 -53.64 25.66
CA PHE A 887 -32.83 -53.48 25.25
C PHE A 887 -32.14 -52.76 26.43
N GLY A 888 -31.29 -53.38 27.25
CA GLY A 888 -29.93 -53.78 26.89
C GLY A 888 -28.92 -52.77 27.44
N THR A 889 -28.79 -52.62 28.76
CA THR A 889 -27.74 -51.80 29.40
C THR A 889 -26.45 -52.59 29.52
N SER A 890 -25.46 -52.27 28.68
CA SER A 890 -24.07 -52.70 28.85
C SER A 890 -23.24 -51.55 29.42
N GLY A 891 -23.01 -51.55 30.74
CA GLY A 891 -21.95 -50.78 31.38
C GLY A 891 -20.96 -51.76 32.03
N PRO A 892 -19.64 -51.59 31.87
CA PRO A 892 -18.68 -52.51 32.47
C PRO A 892 -18.46 -52.19 33.95
N SER A 893 -18.45 -53.26 34.73
CA SER A 893 -18.15 -53.37 36.15
C SER A 893 -16.65 -53.56 36.43
N SER A 894 -16.13 -52.90 37.46
CA SER A 894 -15.12 -53.39 38.43
C SER A 894 -14.92 -52.27 39.47
N GLY A 895 -15.28 -52.39 40.75
CA GLY A 895 -14.77 -53.35 41.77
C GLY A 895 -13.37 -52.89 42.21
N HIS A 896 -12.98 -52.68 43.48
CA HIS A 896 -13.51 -53.00 44.80
C HIS A 896 -12.56 -52.35 45.85
N GLN A 897 -13.05 -52.03 47.07
CA GLN A 897 -12.35 -51.98 48.38
C GLN A 897 -11.09 -51.06 48.53
N GLY A 898 -10.80 -50.35 49.61
CA GLY A 898 -11.16 -50.39 51.03
C GLY A 898 -9.87 -50.05 51.81
N GLU A 899 -9.97 -49.14 52.79
CA GLU A 899 -8.99 -48.82 53.87
C GLU A 899 -7.65 -48.15 53.45
N ASP A 900 -7.31 -46.97 53.98
CA ASP A 900 -6.78 -46.72 55.33
C ASP A 900 -6.26 -45.28 55.52
N GLN A 901 -6.46 -44.78 56.73
CA GLN A 901 -5.72 -43.79 57.55
C GLN A 901 -4.93 -42.60 56.96
N ALA A 902 -5.35 -41.41 57.45
CA ALA A 902 -4.54 -40.39 58.14
C ALA A 902 -3.13 -40.01 57.64
N ALA A 903 -2.96 -38.74 57.26
CA ALA A 903 -2.18 -37.72 57.99
C ALA A 903 -1.59 -36.64 57.06
N LYS A 904 -1.71 -35.38 57.52
CA LYS A 904 -0.76 -34.26 57.40
C LYS A 904 0.11 -34.18 56.13
N ALA A 905 -0.02 -33.07 55.40
CA ALA A 905 0.96 -31.98 55.46
C ALA A 905 0.56 -30.82 54.54
N LYS A 906 0.82 -29.61 55.04
CA LYS A 906 1.05 -28.38 54.27
C LYS A 906 1.83 -28.66 52.98
N VAL A 907 1.40 -28.09 51.86
CA VAL A 907 1.94 -26.86 51.22
C VAL A 907 0.83 -26.28 50.34
#